data_AF-A0A6J0LX90-F1
#
_entry.id   AF-A0A6J0LX90-F1
#
_cell.length_a   1.000
_cell.length_b   1.000
_cell.length_c   1.000
_cell.angle_alpha   90.00
_cell.angle_beta   90.00
_cell.angle_gamma   90.00
#
_symmetry.space_group_name_H-M   'P 1'
#
loop_
_entity.id
_entity.type
_entity.pdbx_description
1 polymer ?
#
loop_
_entity_poly.entity_id
_entity_poly.type
_entity_poly.pdbx_seq_one_letter_code
_entity_poly.pdbx_strand_id
1 'polypeptide(L)'
;MESDPQPGCSTIPSLKREVISQQLEKLNATLYSGWKAVKSVHVTPRVTLEDSISRKSVEYMRACAHYLREVSKVLRKEFVTTSHGRPRSLKASQEKFSCCMKLKSSIEEVKTQPGSGETFFFLPESIGDDLIVEVRDSKGKFCGRVLAQLAAIVEEPSDKLKWWAIYHEPEHERIGRIQLHINYLSSLDEKTKCGLVAETSAYDLVLEVAMQAEQFQRQNLVIKGPWHWMVTQFASLYGISDAYTKLRYLSYVMDVASPTKYCLDLIYDFLCPVIMKENYKATLSQQENRMLAEIDEKVQMILALTFENYKSLDESCFSGIKHVVEPPTGTPAPAIASATKLYSLLNDLSSQEAQLSLCRYFQAALKKRSRIYLLETYDIPDKGIEDAQVISYQKLKSLVLSLKKEISTDIAIHKSNVLPRFIDLPDLSAAIYRTDLLKILMEYLTSWPPPSPSPQVVDLVITTADFEADLTRWKLNPIKGGFNAREIFHSYIAGWIEEKRSALYEFCKSETGKVCSEIQDMTSPFVDEMYELINVTLDEYDIIIRRWPEYAVALEEVVADSERAMLEALEKQFFEVLNPLKDSKISALKYVQRLTKKGTYSVPKELGVFLNSMKRVLDKLRTSTEARFEEWNSYLSDEKKRVLGEQLSQVTVLLKSKFRSYTQALVEKLAENVKMQRHMKMKNIIHDLKETTTEPDVRDRMQSLKDFADKTMEQLHCVLPVDVFVLICKGIWDSMGQDVILLLTDKKYNATWHKGLTIAVSVLDEIFEDEMQRLLGDSVKGMELEAPRSIVELRSMIPVDNKGY
;
A
#
# COMPACT_ATOMS: atom_id res chain seq x y z
N MET A 1 71.10 8.37 4.43
CA MET A 1 72.17 7.35 4.55
C MET A 1 72.19 6.65 3.21
N GLU A 2 73.02 7.17 2.29
CA GLU A 2 74.33 6.58 1.90
C GLU A 2 74.11 5.36 0.98
N SER A 3 74.78 5.21 -0.16
CA SER A 3 75.93 5.91 -0.73
C SER A 3 76.13 5.47 -2.19
N ASP A 4 76.79 6.35 -2.92
CA ASP A 4 77.33 6.28 -4.29
C ASP A 4 78.31 5.10 -4.51
N PRO A 5 78.75 4.82 -5.76
CA PRO A 5 80.05 5.38 -6.15
C PRO A 5 80.24 5.75 -7.64
N GLN A 6 80.93 6.88 -7.89
CA GLN A 6 81.77 7.11 -9.07
C GLN A 6 83.07 6.26 -9.01
N PRO A 7 83.87 6.16 -10.10
CA PRO A 7 85.03 7.08 -10.22
C PRO A 7 85.50 7.39 -11.66
N GLY A 8 86.33 8.45 -11.82
CA GLY A 8 87.40 8.42 -12.84
C GLY A 8 87.76 9.73 -13.54
N CYS A 9 88.58 10.57 -12.90
CA CYS A 9 89.18 11.80 -13.42
C CYS A 9 90.35 11.53 -14.40
N SER A 10 90.53 12.35 -15.45
CA SER A 10 91.87 12.65 -16.02
C SER A 10 91.93 13.97 -16.83
N THR A 11 92.63 14.94 -16.23
CA THR A 11 93.73 15.78 -16.76
C THR A 11 93.59 16.57 -18.08
N ILE A 12 93.74 17.90 -17.93
CA ILE A 12 93.92 18.93 -18.97
C ILE A 12 95.35 18.92 -19.53
N PRO A 13 95.57 19.29 -20.82
CA PRO A 13 96.79 19.99 -21.23
C PRO A 13 96.51 21.44 -21.65
N SER A 14 97.28 22.32 -21.03
CA SER A 14 97.43 23.75 -21.25
C SER A 14 98.00 24.09 -22.64
N LEU A 15 97.19 24.67 -23.53
CA LEU A 15 97.66 25.51 -24.63
C LEU A 15 96.50 26.34 -25.22
N LYS A 16 96.14 27.46 -24.58
CA LYS A 16 95.24 28.51 -25.15
C LYS A 16 95.07 29.77 -24.27
N ARG A 17 95.94 30.00 -23.27
CA ARG A 17 95.84 31.16 -22.37
C ARG A 17 96.34 32.47 -23.00
N GLU A 18 97.32 32.42 -23.93
CA GLU A 18 97.77 33.62 -24.68
C GLU A 18 96.70 34.19 -25.64
N VAL A 19 95.87 33.34 -26.25
CA VAL A 19 94.89 33.79 -27.27
C VAL A 19 93.71 34.53 -26.63
N ILE A 20 93.36 34.18 -25.40
CA ILE A 20 92.25 34.80 -24.65
C ILE A 20 92.66 36.17 -24.08
N SER A 21 93.94 36.34 -23.69
CA SER A 21 94.47 37.61 -23.18
C SER A 21 94.53 38.69 -24.26
N GLN A 22 94.95 38.36 -25.48
CA GLN A 22 95.01 39.32 -26.59
C GLN A 22 93.62 39.74 -27.12
N GLN A 23 92.59 38.90 -26.97
CA GLN A 23 91.22 39.27 -27.34
C GLN A 23 90.54 40.14 -26.28
N LEU A 24 90.89 39.99 -25.00
CA LEU A 24 90.34 40.80 -23.91
C LEU A 24 90.87 42.25 -23.93
N GLU A 25 92.14 42.47 -24.27
CA GLU A 25 92.72 43.81 -24.41
C GLU A 25 92.13 44.56 -25.62
N LYS A 26 91.82 43.86 -26.70
CA LYS A 26 91.19 44.42 -27.91
C LYS A 26 89.73 44.85 -27.65
N LEU A 27 89.01 44.12 -26.79
CA LEU A 27 87.64 44.39 -26.36
C LEU A 27 87.56 45.57 -25.38
N ASN A 28 88.51 45.67 -24.45
CA ASN A 28 88.58 46.78 -23.50
C ASN A 28 88.96 48.11 -24.18
N ALA A 29 89.80 48.09 -25.22
CA ALA A 29 90.12 49.28 -26.00
C ALA A 29 88.93 49.80 -26.83
N THR A 30 88.07 48.91 -27.35
CA THR A 30 86.85 49.29 -28.11
C THR A 30 85.72 49.77 -27.20
N LEU A 31 85.60 49.21 -25.98
CA LEU A 31 84.65 49.66 -24.97
C LEU A 31 85.02 51.05 -24.40
N TYR A 32 86.31 51.33 -24.22
CA TYR A 32 86.77 52.63 -23.70
C TYR A 32 86.65 53.77 -24.74
N SER A 33 86.79 53.48 -26.05
CA SER A 33 86.54 54.46 -27.12
C SER A 33 85.05 54.74 -27.34
N GLY A 34 84.19 53.71 -27.20
CA GLY A 34 82.73 53.86 -27.26
C GLY A 34 82.16 54.68 -26.08
N TRP A 35 82.74 54.55 -24.89
CA TRP A 35 82.28 55.30 -23.71
C TRP A 35 82.66 56.79 -23.70
N LYS A 36 83.69 57.19 -24.46
CA LYS A 36 84.08 58.60 -24.62
C LYS A 36 83.18 59.37 -25.60
N ALA A 37 82.52 58.65 -26.54
CA ALA A 37 81.56 59.22 -27.50
C ALA A 37 80.16 59.46 -26.91
N VAL A 38 79.81 58.79 -25.80
CA VAL A 38 78.50 58.95 -25.11
C VAL A 38 78.47 60.20 -24.20
N LYS A 39 79.61 60.85 -23.93
CA LYS A 39 79.72 61.99 -23.00
C LYS A 39 79.48 63.39 -23.62
N SER A 40 79.14 63.53 -24.91
CA SER A 40 79.03 64.83 -25.58
C SER A 40 77.62 65.28 -26.01
N VAL A 41 76.54 64.70 -25.48
CA VAL A 41 75.17 65.20 -25.75
C VAL A 41 74.46 65.53 -24.44
N HIS A 42 74.49 66.81 -24.05
CA HIS A 42 73.69 67.36 -22.95
C HIS A 42 72.46 68.05 -23.53
N VAL A 43 71.25 67.65 -23.12
CA VAL A 43 70.06 68.49 -23.23
C VAL A 43 69.24 68.39 -21.94
N THR A 44 69.13 69.52 -21.25
CA THR A 44 68.34 69.77 -20.04
C THR A 44 66.87 70.00 -20.37
N PRO A 45 65.91 69.59 -19.52
CA PRO A 45 64.50 69.95 -19.68
C PRO A 45 64.19 71.28 -18.95
N ARG A 46 63.60 72.26 -19.65
CA ARG A 46 62.95 73.42 -19.02
C ARG A 46 61.51 73.05 -18.66
N VAL A 47 61.16 73.19 -17.38
CA VAL A 47 59.81 72.98 -16.83
C VAL A 47 59.16 74.34 -16.61
N THR A 48 57.91 74.50 -17.06
CA THR A 48 56.98 75.54 -16.55
C THR A 48 55.75 74.86 -15.98
N LEU A 49 55.29 75.41 -14.85
CA LEU A 49 54.44 74.80 -13.84
C LEU A 49 52.96 75.12 -14.11
N GLU A 50 52.13 74.11 -14.40
CA GLU A 50 50.86 73.80 -13.72
C GLU A 50 50.12 72.61 -14.39
N ASP A 51 49.56 71.74 -13.54
CA ASP A 51 48.67 70.59 -13.73
C ASP A 51 49.12 69.15 -14.15
N SER A 52 48.91 68.25 -13.17
CA SER A 52 48.78 66.77 -13.14
C SER A 52 49.99 65.85 -13.44
N ILE A 53 50.22 64.91 -12.53
CA ILE A 53 51.40 64.02 -12.42
C ILE A 53 51.42 62.87 -13.45
N SER A 54 50.30 62.58 -14.13
CA SER A 54 50.19 61.44 -15.05
C SER A 54 50.80 61.67 -16.44
N ARG A 55 51.03 62.92 -16.86
CA ARG A 55 51.68 63.24 -18.15
C ARG A 55 53.22 63.19 -18.11
N LYS A 56 53.82 63.38 -16.93
CA LYS A 56 55.30 63.43 -16.75
C LYS A 56 55.98 62.06 -16.91
N SER A 57 55.31 60.95 -16.55
CA SER A 57 55.85 59.60 -16.77
C SER A 57 55.86 59.21 -18.25
N VAL A 58 54.86 59.67 -19.01
CA VAL A 58 54.72 59.38 -20.43
C VAL A 58 55.75 60.15 -21.26
N GLU A 59 56.04 61.41 -20.94
CA GLU A 59 57.06 62.21 -21.64
C GLU A 59 58.48 61.75 -21.33
N TYR A 60 58.76 61.30 -20.09
CA TYR A 60 60.04 60.71 -19.73
C TYR A 60 60.28 59.38 -20.49
N MET A 61 59.26 58.52 -20.60
CA MET A 61 59.34 57.30 -21.42
C MET A 61 59.49 57.60 -22.91
N ARG A 62 58.83 58.65 -23.43
CA ARG A 62 58.94 59.06 -24.84
C ARG A 62 60.33 59.62 -25.16
N ALA A 63 60.96 60.34 -24.23
CA ALA A 63 62.34 60.82 -24.35
C ALA A 63 63.37 59.67 -24.27
N CYS A 64 63.19 58.70 -23.37
CA CYS A 64 64.02 57.49 -23.30
C CYS A 64 63.91 56.63 -24.57
N ALA A 65 62.71 56.49 -25.14
CA ALA A 65 62.49 55.79 -26.40
C ALA A 65 63.17 56.51 -27.58
N HIS A 66 63.19 57.84 -27.58
CA HIS A 66 63.85 58.63 -28.63
C HIS A 66 65.39 58.56 -28.51
N TYR A 67 65.92 58.57 -27.29
CA TYR A 67 67.36 58.41 -27.01
C TYR A 67 67.87 57.02 -27.44
N LEU A 68 67.15 55.93 -27.09
CA LEU A 68 67.50 54.57 -27.51
C LEU A 68 67.43 54.38 -29.04
N ARG A 69 66.50 55.07 -29.70
CA ARG A 69 66.32 55.00 -31.16
C ARG A 69 67.45 55.72 -31.90
N GLU A 70 67.98 56.83 -31.38
CA GLU A 70 69.14 57.53 -31.96
C GLU A 70 70.47 56.81 -31.67
N VAL A 71 70.66 56.27 -30.46
CA VAL A 71 71.83 55.43 -30.13
C VAL A 71 71.88 54.16 -30.99
N SER A 72 70.72 53.54 -31.28
CA SER A 72 70.62 52.37 -32.18
C SER A 72 70.93 52.73 -33.65
N LYS A 73 70.62 53.95 -34.11
CA LYS A 73 70.94 54.40 -35.48
C LYS A 73 72.44 54.69 -35.66
N VAL A 74 73.12 55.21 -34.65
CA VAL A 74 74.58 55.44 -34.70
C VAL A 74 75.33 54.12 -34.67
N LEU A 75 74.92 53.17 -33.81
CA LEU A 75 75.51 51.82 -33.74
C LEU A 75 75.32 51.00 -35.03
N ARG A 76 74.21 51.19 -35.76
CA ARG A 76 74.01 50.56 -37.08
C ARG A 76 74.89 51.17 -38.18
N LYS A 77 75.29 52.43 -38.06
CA LYS A 77 76.14 53.10 -39.08
C LYS A 77 77.62 52.76 -38.94
N GLU A 78 78.13 52.50 -37.74
CA GLU A 78 79.53 52.05 -37.56
C GLU A 78 79.77 50.57 -37.88
N PHE A 79 78.76 49.70 -37.76
CA PHE A 79 78.92 48.26 -38.02
C PHE A 79 78.88 47.85 -39.50
N VAL A 80 78.47 48.74 -40.42
CA VAL A 80 78.28 48.41 -41.85
C VAL A 80 79.52 48.71 -42.71
N THR A 81 80.51 49.46 -42.21
CA THR A 81 81.67 49.87 -43.02
C THR A 81 82.91 48.98 -42.94
N THR A 82 82.89 47.83 -42.24
CA THR A 82 84.05 46.92 -42.19
C THR A 82 83.69 45.48 -42.51
N SER A 83 83.13 45.25 -43.70
CA SER A 83 82.89 43.91 -44.24
C SER A 83 83.73 43.64 -45.50
N HIS A 84 84.96 43.14 -45.35
CA HIS A 84 85.68 42.45 -46.43
C HIS A 84 86.36 41.18 -45.90
N GLY A 85 85.84 40.02 -46.29
CA GLY A 85 86.42 38.69 -46.03
C GLY A 85 85.37 37.57 -46.07
N ARG A 86 85.13 37.00 -47.25
CA ARG A 86 84.33 35.77 -47.47
C ARG A 86 85.27 34.54 -47.46
N PRO A 87 84.77 33.29 -47.43
CA PRO A 87 84.13 32.56 -46.34
C PRO A 87 84.97 31.33 -45.91
N ARG A 88 84.75 30.82 -44.68
CA ARG A 88 85.05 29.42 -44.36
C ARG A 88 83.81 28.76 -43.77
N SER A 89 83.27 27.80 -44.52
CA SER A 89 82.10 27.00 -44.17
C SER A 89 82.35 26.18 -42.91
N LEU A 90 81.61 26.47 -41.83
CA LEU A 90 81.35 25.49 -40.79
C LEU A 90 80.00 24.84 -41.12
N LYS A 91 80.01 23.54 -41.43
CA LYS A 91 78.82 22.70 -41.51
C LYS A 91 78.19 22.64 -40.11
N ALA A 92 77.20 23.48 -39.83
CA ALA A 92 76.24 23.21 -38.78
C ALA A 92 75.27 22.16 -39.33
N SER A 93 75.22 21.00 -38.69
CA SER A 93 74.19 19.99 -38.92
C SER A 93 72.81 20.63 -38.77
N GLN A 94 72.02 20.67 -39.84
CA GLN A 94 70.62 21.12 -39.83
C GLN A 94 69.82 20.16 -38.93
N GLU A 95 69.53 20.56 -37.70
CA GLU A 95 68.55 19.85 -36.86
C GLU A 95 67.17 19.97 -37.51
N LYS A 96 66.58 18.84 -37.90
CA LYS A 96 65.21 18.79 -38.43
C LYS A 96 64.23 18.85 -37.27
N PHE A 97 63.54 19.97 -37.10
CA PHE A 97 62.44 20.10 -36.15
C PHE A 97 61.11 19.71 -36.79
N SER A 98 60.13 19.33 -35.97
CA SER A 98 58.74 19.14 -36.37
C SER A 98 57.83 19.98 -35.47
N CYS A 99 56.75 20.50 -36.02
CA CYS A 99 55.76 21.30 -35.31
C CYS A 99 54.42 20.56 -35.29
N CYS A 100 53.79 20.55 -34.13
CA CYS A 100 52.42 20.07 -33.95
C CYS A 100 51.53 21.26 -33.61
N MET A 101 50.48 21.49 -34.38
CA MET A 101 49.57 22.62 -34.22
C MET A 101 48.19 22.14 -33.83
N LYS A 102 47.59 22.76 -32.83
CA LYS A 102 46.19 22.54 -32.42
C LYS A 102 45.57 23.80 -31.83
N LEU A 103 44.25 23.91 -31.94
CA LEU A 103 43.49 24.88 -31.17
C LEU A 103 43.31 24.37 -29.73
N LYS A 104 43.10 25.29 -28.78
CA LYS A 104 42.88 24.94 -27.38
C LYS A 104 41.57 24.16 -27.18
N SER A 105 40.57 24.43 -28.01
CA SER A 105 39.27 23.73 -28.05
C SER A 105 39.29 22.39 -28.79
N SER A 106 40.32 22.15 -29.63
CA SER A 106 40.39 20.98 -30.52
C SER A 106 41.38 19.92 -30.03
N ILE A 107 40.99 18.65 -30.21
CA ILE A 107 41.84 17.47 -29.95
C ILE A 107 42.62 17.07 -31.22
N GLU A 108 42.25 17.61 -32.38
CA GLU A 108 42.92 17.31 -33.65
C GLU A 108 44.25 18.05 -33.76
N GLU A 109 45.31 17.28 -34.00
CA GLU A 109 46.68 17.74 -34.05
C GLU A 109 47.25 17.63 -35.48
N VAL A 110 47.70 18.75 -36.03
CA VAL A 110 48.30 18.80 -37.37
C VAL A 110 49.81 18.88 -37.26
N LYS A 111 50.52 17.95 -37.92
CA LYS A 111 51.99 17.87 -37.90
C LYS A 111 52.57 18.45 -39.18
N THR A 112 53.58 19.31 -39.05
CA THR A 112 54.29 19.93 -40.17
C THR A 112 55.79 20.11 -39.84
N GLN A 113 56.60 20.45 -40.84
CA GLN A 113 58.02 20.78 -40.65
C GLN A 113 58.24 22.28 -40.83
N PRO A 114 59.05 22.94 -39.98
CA PRO A 114 59.38 24.36 -40.16
C PRO A 114 60.00 24.62 -41.54
N GLY A 115 59.45 25.58 -42.28
CA GLY A 115 59.90 25.92 -43.63
C GLY A 115 59.26 25.09 -44.76
N SER A 116 58.28 24.23 -44.48
CA SER A 116 57.53 23.46 -45.49
C SER A 116 56.69 24.34 -46.43
N GLY A 117 56.28 25.53 -45.97
CA GLY A 117 55.36 26.41 -46.71
C GLY A 117 53.91 25.93 -46.73
N GLU A 118 53.58 24.88 -45.97
CA GLU A 118 52.23 24.33 -45.85
C GLU A 118 51.29 25.31 -45.14
N THR A 119 50.05 25.42 -45.64
CA THR A 119 49.01 26.29 -45.06
C THR A 119 47.92 25.41 -44.44
N PHE A 120 47.57 25.70 -43.19
CA PHE A 120 46.55 24.98 -42.44
C PHE A 120 45.43 25.93 -42.02
N PHE A 121 44.20 25.42 -42.03
CA PHE A 121 43.00 26.18 -41.67
C PHE A 121 42.49 25.69 -40.32
N PHE A 122 42.24 26.63 -39.41
CA PHE A 122 41.72 26.38 -38.08
C PHE A 122 40.47 27.24 -37.87
N LEU A 123 39.43 26.68 -37.24
CA LEU A 123 38.16 27.34 -36.96
C LEU A 123 38.02 27.53 -35.44
N PRO A 124 38.40 28.70 -34.89
CA PRO A 124 38.33 28.94 -33.45
C PRO A 124 36.89 29.09 -32.98
N GLU A 125 36.53 28.42 -31.87
CA GLU A 125 35.16 28.49 -31.30
C GLU A 125 34.88 29.83 -30.59
N SER A 126 35.94 30.52 -30.13
CA SER A 126 35.85 31.83 -29.48
C SER A 126 37.18 32.59 -29.56
N ILE A 127 37.19 33.88 -29.19
CA ILE A 127 38.41 34.72 -29.14
C ILE A 127 39.44 34.22 -28.09
N GLY A 128 39.02 33.36 -27.15
CA GLY A 128 39.91 32.72 -26.16
C GLY A 128 40.49 31.38 -26.61
N ASP A 129 40.22 30.96 -27.86
CA ASP A 129 40.68 29.69 -28.43
C ASP A 129 42.05 29.85 -29.09
N ASP A 130 43.09 29.89 -28.25
CA ASP A 130 44.46 30.16 -28.67
C ASP A 130 45.08 29.02 -29.49
N LEU A 131 45.87 29.37 -30.50
CA LEU A 131 46.61 28.40 -31.30
C LEU A 131 47.87 27.94 -30.55
N ILE A 132 47.94 26.64 -30.25
CA ILE A 132 49.07 26.00 -29.59
C ILE A 132 49.96 25.35 -30.65
N VAL A 133 51.24 25.74 -30.68
CA VAL A 133 52.26 25.11 -31.54
C VAL A 133 53.33 24.47 -30.67
N GLU A 134 53.39 23.15 -30.65
CA GLU A 134 54.44 22.38 -29.98
C GLU A 134 55.59 22.11 -30.96
N VAL A 135 56.82 22.42 -30.56
CA VAL A 135 58.02 22.15 -31.35
C VAL A 135 58.74 20.93 -30.78
N ARG A 136 59.08 19.98 -31.66
CA ARG A 136 59.77 18.73 -31.34
C ARG A 136 61.05 18.59 -32.16
N ASP A 137 62.07 17.97 -31.58
CA ASP A 137 63.34 17.70 -32.26
C ASP A 137 63.22 16.55 -33.29
N SER A 138 64.33 16.27 -33.98
CA SER A 138 64.44 15.19 -34.98
C SER A 138 64.20 13.78 -34.41
N LYS A 139 64.16 13.61 -33.09
CA LYS A 139 63.87 12.36 -32.37
C LYS A 139 62.46 12.34 -31.78
N GLY A 140 61.65 13.39 -32.02
CA GLY A 140 60.27 13.53 -31.53
C GLY A 140 60.16 14.04 -30.09
N LYS A 141 61.28 14.44 -29.45
CA LYS A 141 61.29 14.97 -28.09
C LYS A 141 60.75 16.39 -28.07
N PHE A 142 59.90 16.70 -27.10
CA PHE A 142 59.35 18.04 -26.90
C PHE A 142 60.44 19.05 -26.55
N CYS A 143 60.55 20.12 -27.34
CA CYS A 143 61.51 21.21 -27.15
C CYS A 143 60.88 22.42 -26.46
N GLY A 144 59.62 22.70 -26.76
CA GLY A 144 58.88 23.82 -26.17
C GLY A 144 57.57 24.08 -26.90
N ARG A 145 56.74 24.95 -26.33
CA ARG A 145 55.44 25.33 -26.88
C ARG A 145 55.38 26.82 -27.17
N VAL A 146 54.51 27.15 -28.10
CA VAL A 146 54.12 28.51 -28.43
C VAL A 146 52.62 28.60 -28.25
N LEU A 147 52.17 29.68 -27.61
CA LEU A 147 50.77 29.97 -27.44
C LEU A 147 50.48 31.29 -28.18
N ALA A 148 49.88 31.16 -29.35
CA ALA A 148 49.51 32.29 -30.19
C ALA A 148 48.08 32.71 -29.84
N GLN A 149 47.98 33.77 -29.02
CA GLN A 149 46.71 34.24 -28.50
C GLN A 149 45.83 34.82 -29.60
N LEU A 150 44.61 34.30 -29.74
CA LEU A 150 43.74 34.72 -30.84
C LEU A 150 43.33 36.20 -30.67
N ALA A 151 43.05 36.65 -29.44
CA ALA A 151 42.80 38.06 -29.12
C ALA A 151 43.90 39.00 -29.63
N ALA A 152 45.18 38.63 -29.46
CA ALA A 152 46.32 39.42 -29.89
C ALA A 152 46.55 39.40 -31.41
N ILE A 153 45.96 38.44 -32.12
CA ILE A 153 45.98 38.34 -33.59
C ILE A 153 44.85 39.19 -34.19
N VAL A 154 43.70 39.27 -33.50
CA VAL A 154 42.54 40.06 -33.91
C VAL A 154 42.80 41.57 -33.79
N GLU A 155 43.52 42.01 -32.76
CA GLU A 155 43.79 43.45 -32.51
C GLU A 155 44.76 44.11 -33.53
N GLU A 156 45.67 43.34 -34.15
CA GLU A 156 46.65 43.86 -35.13
C GLU A 156 46.69 43.02 -36.43
N PRO A 157 45.64 43.04 -37.27
CA PRO A 157 45.53 42.19 -38.46
C PRO A 157 46.50 42.56 -39.61
N SER A 158 47.20 43.70 -39.51
CA SER A 158 48.13 44.18 -40.53
C SER A 158 49.48 43.48 -40.54
N ASP A 159 49.87 42.81 -39.44
CA ASP A 159 51.16 42.11 -39.32
C ASP A 159 51.00 40.60 -39.48
N LYS A 160 50.88 40.16 -40.74
CA LYS A 160 50.62 38.76 -41.09
C LYS A 160 51.74 37.80 -40.68
N LEU A 161 52.95 38.29 -40.38
CA LEU A 161 54.16 37.49 -40.19
C LEU A 161 54.84 37.82 -38.86
N LYS A 162 54.42 37.17 -37.77
CA LYS A 162 54.84 37.51 -36.40
C LYS A 162 55.83 36.49 -35.82
N TRP A 163 56.84 36.99 -35.10
CA TRP A 163 57.76 36.17 -34.31
C TRP A 163 57.15 35.87 -32.94
N TRP A 164 56.91 34.59 -32.67
CA TRP A 164 56.42 34.09 -31.40
C TRP A 164 57.55 33.47 -30.60
N ALA A 165 57.58 33.71 -29.29
CA ALA A 165 58.56 33.09 -28.40
C ALA A 165 58.16 31.64 -28.08
N ILE A 166 59.13 30.73 -28.14
CA ILE A 166 58.97 29.33 -27.71
C ILE A 166 59.36 29.25 -26.24
N TYR A 167 58.47 28.71 -25.42
CA TYR A 167 58.65 28.55 -23.97
C TYR A 167 58.76 27.07 -23.60
N HIS A 168 59.61 26.75 -22.62
CA HIS A 168 59.57 25.46 -21.92
C HIS A 168 58.52 25.50 -20.83
N GLU A 169 57.63 24.52 -20.78
CA GLU A 169 56.73 24.33 -19.63
C GLU A 169 57.27 23.20 -18.75
N PRO A 170 57.21 23.29 -17.40
CA PRO A 170 56.47 24.29 -16.60
C PRO A 170 57.28 25.56 -16.21
N GLU A 171 58.57 25.62 -16.51
CA GLU A 171 59.50 26.66 -16.00
C GLU A 171 59.37 28.02 -16.71
N HIS A 172 58.53 28.13 -17.76
CA HIS A 172 58.32 29.32 -18.59
C HIS A 172 59.63 29.96 -19.12
N GLU A 173 60.67 29.15 -19.30
CA GLU A 173 61.94 29.62 -19.84
C GLU A 173 61.84 29.83 -21.36
N ARG A 174 62.29 30.99 -21.85
CA ARG A 174 62.30 31.29 -23.28
C ARG A 174 63.46 30.58 -23.97
N ILE A 175 63.17 29.46 -24.64
CA ILE A 175 64.19 28.65 -25.33
C ILE A 175 64.43 29.12 -26.78
N GLY A 176 63.45 29.77 -27.42
CA GLY A 176 63.60 30.13 -28.83
C GLY A 176 62.53 31.07 -29.37
N ARG A 177 62.46 31.17 -30.70
CA ARG A 177 61.42 31.90 -31.42
C ARG A 177 61.04 31.16 -32.69
N ILE A 178 59.75 31.16 -33.04
CA ILE A 178 59.23 30.67 -34.31
C ILE A 178 58.54 31.82 -35.04
N GLN A 179 58.59 31.81 -36.36
CA GLN A 179 57.83 32.77 -37.17
C GLN A 179 56.60 32.07 -37.72
N LEU A 180 55.41 32.64 -37.49
CA LEU A 180 54.15 32.11 -38.00
C LEU A 180 53.51 33.16 -38.91
N HIS A 181 53.09 32.72 -40.09
CA HIS A 181 52.26 33.52 -40.98
C HIS A 181 50.79 33.21 -40.69
N ILE A 182 50.07 34.12 -40.03
CA ILE A 182 48.68 33.89 -39.63
C ILE A 182 47.80 34.93 -40.32
N ASN A 183 46.89 34.45 -41.16
CA ASN A 183 45.83 35.26 -41.74
C ASN A 183 44.56 35.02 -40.94
N TYR A 184 44.07 36.04 -40.24
CA TYR A 184 42.78 36.01 -39.58
C TYR A 184 41.72 36.67 -40.47
N LEU A 185 40.63 35.96 -40.75
CA LEU A 185 39.52 36.43 -41.58
C LEU A 185 38.27 36.56 -40.70
N SER A 186 37.88 37.79 -40.38
CA SER A 186 36.62 38.16 -39.75
C SER A 186 35.67 38.67 -40.83
N SER A 187 34.88 37.78 -41.45
CA SER A 187 33.88 37.95 -42.56
C SER A 187 33.63 39.38 -43.09
N LEU A 188 33.69 39.68 -44.39
CA LEU A 188 32.76 39.24 -45.45
C LEU A 188 33.37 39.66 -46.80
N ASP A 189 33.87 38.71 -47.60
CA ASP A 189 34.23 38.96 -49.01
C ASP A 189 33.64 37.82 -49.84
N GLU A 190 32.72 38.14 -50.75
CA GLU A 190 31.74 37.25 -51.40
C GLU A 190 32.33 36.19 -52.35
N LYS A 191 33.64 35.96 -52.37
CA LYS A 191 34.31 35.15 -53.41
C LYS A 191 34.98 33.87 -52.95
N THR A 192 34.79 33.47 -51.70
CA THR A 192 35.29 32.18 -51.23
C THR A 192 34.19 31.44 -50.51
N LYS A 193 33.82 30.28 -51.05
CA LYS A 193 32.91 29.29 -50.46
C LYS A 193 33.24 29.12 -48.97
N CYS A 194 32.48 29.80 -48.10
CA CYS A 194 32.47 29.55 -46.66
C CYS A 194 31.55 28.36 -46.43
N GLY A 195 32.02 27.17 -46.83
CA GLY A 195 31.18 25.98 -46.92
C GLY A 195 30.73 25.49 -45.55
N LEU A 196 29.43 25.21 -45.45
CA LEU A 196 28.68 24.44 -44.45
C LEU A 196 27.87 25.25 -43.42
N VAL A 197 28.35 26.40 -42.92
CA VAL A 197 27.62 27.16 -41.86
C VAL A 197 26.58 28.14 -42.44
N ALA A 198 26.86 28.76 -43.59
CA ALA A 198 25.93 29.68 -44.23
C ALA A 198 24.76 28.94 -44.91
N GLU A 199 25.05 27.78 -45.51
CA GLU A 199 24.06 26.96 -46.21
C GLU A 199 23.09 26.26 -45.25
N THR A 200 23.56 25.80 -44.08
CA THR A 200 22.69 25.26 -43.03
C THR A 200 21.77 26.34 -42.45
N SER A 201 22.30 27.54 -42.18
CA SER A 201 21.50 28.69 -41.73
C SER A 201 20.43 29.10 -42.76
N ALA A 202 20.75 29.05 -44.05
CA ALA A 202 19.80 29.34 -45.12
C ALA A 202 18.71 28.25 -45.24
N TYR A 203 19.08 26.98 -45.04
CA TYR A 203 18.11 25.88 -44.98
C TYR A 203 17.14 26.01 -43.81
N ASP A 204 17.63 26.42 -42.63
CA ASP A 204 16.79 26.63 -41.45
C ASP A 204 15.68 27.66 -41.74
N LEU A 205 16.04 28.76 -42.41
CA LEU A 205 15.08 29.78 -42.84
C LEU A 205 14.05 29.23 -43.84
N VAL A 206 14.49 28.46 -44.85
CA VAL A 206 13.58 27.84 -45.83
C VAL A 206 12.63 26.85 -45.14
N LEU A 207 13.15 26.07 -44.19
CA LEU A 207 12.36 25.12 -43.42
C LEU A 207 11.34 25.83 -42.52
N GLU A 208 11.74 26.90 -41.84
CA GLU A 208 10.85 27.67 -40.97
C GLU A 208 9.71 28.31 -41.78
N VAL A 209 10.02 28.91 -42.93
CA VAL A 209 9.00 29.47 -43.83
C VAL A 209 8.06 28.39 -44.35
N ALA A 210 8.58 27.22 -44.72
CA ALA A 210 7.77 26.07 -45.13
C ALA A 210 6.83 25.60 -44.01
N MET A 211 7.31 25.54 -42.77
CA MET A 211 6.49 25.18 -41.60
C MET A 211 5.40 26.21 -41.32
N GLN A 212 5.72 27.51 -41.42
CA GLN A 212 4.74 28.58 -41.24
C GLN A 212 3.66 28.56 -42.33
N ALA A 213 4.05 28.34 -43.59
CA ALA A 213 3.12 28.29 -44.71
C ALA A 213 2.15 27.10 -44.65
N GLU A 214 2.61 25.95 -44.17
CA GLU A 214 1.79 24.72 -44.01
C GLU A 214 1.06 24.64 -42.65
N GLN A 215 1.05 25.72 -41.86
CA GLN A 215 0.44 25.79 -40.53
C GLN A 215 0.89 24.63 -39.62
N PHE A 216 2.20 24.47 -39.47
CA PHE A 216 2.80 23.42 -38.65
C PHE A 216 2.32 23.52 -37.20
N GLN A 217 1.66 22.46 -36.72
CA GLN A 217 1.08 22.40 -35.38
C GLN A 217 0.95 20.94 -34.91
N ARG A 218 0.54 20.72 -33.66
CA ARG A 218 0.51 19.39 -33.00
C ARG A 218 -0.19 18.27 -33.79
N GLN A 219 -1.21 18.62 -34.58
CA GLN A 219 -1.99 17.68 -35.41
C GLN A 219 -1.53 17.64 -36.88
N ASN A 220 -0.67 18.57 -37.30
CA ASN A 220 -0.11 18.65 -38.65
C ASN A 220 1.42 18.77 -38.58
N LEU A 221 2.08 17.62 -38.38
CA LEU A 221 3.52 17.51 -38.20
C LEU A 221 4.29 17.17 -39.49
N VAL A 222 3.67 17.25 -40.67
CA VAL A 222 4.29 16.88 -41.95
C VAL A 222 4.12 18.00 -42.95
N ILE A 223 5.25 18.52 -43.46
CA ILE A 223 5.27 19.44 -44.59
C ILE A 223 4.91 18.65 -45.85
N LYS A 224 3.93 19.12 -46.63
CA LYS A 224 3.46 18.46 -47.85
C LYS A 224 3.64 19.36 -49.07
N GLY A 225 3.47 18.77 -50.26
CA GLY A 225 3.34 19.52 -51.50
C GLY A 225 4.61 20.31 -51.92
N PRO A 226 4.45 21.51 -52.50
CA PRO A 226 5.56 22.31 -53.05
C PRO A 226 6.64 22.65 -52.03
N TRP A 227 6.26 22.88 -50.77
CA TRP A 227 7.21 23.21 -49.70
C TRP A 227 8.10 22.04 -49.32
N HIS A 228 7.56 20.82 -49.23
CA HIS A 228 8.35 19.61 -49.01
C HIS A 228 9.36 19.40 -50.15
N TRP A 229 8.90 19.57 -51.39
CA TRP A 229 9.78 19.48 -52.56
C TRP A 229 10.89 20.54 -52.48
N MET A 230 10.56 21.79 -52.18
CA MET A 230 11.53 22.90 -52.10
C MET A 230 12.61 22.65 -51.03
N VAL A 231 12.21 22.26 -49.82
CA VAL A 231 13.14 21.93 -48.72
C VAL A 231 14.07 20.77 -49.09
N THR A 232 13.51 19.72 -49.71
CA THR A 232 14.28 18.54 -50.14
C THR A 232 15.27 18.88 -51.26
N GLN A 233 14.85 19.64 -52.26
CA GLN A 233 15.72 20.07 -53.35
C GLN A 233 16.81 21.02 -52.85
N PHE A 234 16.48 21.94 -51.95
CA PHE A 234 17.47 22.84 -51.35
C PHE A 234 18.56 22.04 -50.63
N ALA A 235 18.19 21.08 -49.77
CA ALA A 235 19.16 20.23 -49.08
C ALA A 235 20.08 19.48 -50.05
N SER A 236 19.52 18.91 -51.13
CA SER A 236 20.28 18.19 -52.14
C SER A 236 21.22 19.09 -52.96
N LEU A 237 20.79 20.31 -53.30
CA LEU A 237 21.57 21.25 -54.13
C LEU A 237 22.75 21.85 -53.37
N TYR A 238 22.57 22.13 -52.08
CA TYR A 238 23.58 22.74 -51.23
C TYR A 238 24.37 21.72 -50.38
N GLY A 239 24.13 20.42 -50.57
CA GLY A 239 24.91 19.34 -49.95
C GLY A 239 24.72 19.24 -48.43
N ILE A 240 23.53 19.57 -47.94
CA ILE A 240 23.23 19.51 -46.50
C ILE A 240 23.07 18.05 -46.08
N SER A 241 23.71 17.68 -44.97
CA SER A 241 23.65 16.33 -44.41
C SER A 241 22.22 15.89 -44.16
N ASP A 242 21.90 14.66 -44.57
CA ASP A 242 20.61 14.02 -44.28
C ASP A 242 20.34 13.95 -42.76
N ALA A 243 21.38 13.75 -41.94
CA ALA A 243 21.22 13.77 -40.48
C ALA A 243 20.87 15.18 -39.98
N TYR A 244 21.54 16.22 -40.48
CA TYR A 244 21.22 17.61 -40.17
C TYR A 244 19.77 17.96 -40.49
N THR A 245 19.30 17.64 -41.71
CA THR A 245 17.92 17.96 -42.13
C THR A 245 16.88 17.31 -41.22
N LYS A 246 17.10 16.05 -40.82
CA LYS A 246 16.20 15.30 -39.93
C LYS A 246 16.24 15.81 -38.49
N LEU A 247 17.42 16.07 -37.94
CA LEU A 247 17.57 16.61 -36.59
C LEU A 247 16.98 18.01 -36.48
N ARG A 248 17.24 18.88 -37.47
CA ARG A 248 16.65 20.22 -37.50
C ARG A 248 15.13 20.16 -37.59
N TYR A 249 14.58 19.28 -38.44
CA TYR A 249 13.14 19.05 -38.50
C TYR A 249 12.57 18.60 -37.15
N LEU A 250 13.21 17.63 -36.51
CA LEU A 250 12.82 17.13 -35.20
C LEU A 250 12.87 18.21 -34.13
N SER A 251 13.83 19.14 -34.16
CA SER A 251 13.87 20.26 -33.21
C SER A 251 12.54 21.02 -33.18
N TYR A 252 11.95 21.30 -34.34
CA TYR A 252 10.65 21.97 -34.43
C TYR A 252 9.49 21.05 -34.04
N VAL A 253 9.52 19.76 -34.43
CA VAL A 253 8.53 18.77 -33.98
C VAL A 253 8.50 18.69 -32.45
N MET A 254 9.65 18.72 -31.80
CA MET A 254 9.76 18.61 -30.34
C MET A 254 9.19 19.82 -29.59
N ASP A 255 9.13 21.01 -30.21
CA ASP A 255 8.50 22.19 -29.61
C ASP A 255 6.96 22.09 -29.55
N VAL A 256 6.38 21.24 -30.39
CA VAL A 256 4.93 21.00 -30.47
C VAL A 256 4.55 19.55 -30.15
N ALA A 257 5.50 18.73 -29.69
CA ALA A 257 5.29 17.30 -29.49
C ALA A 257 4.16 17.00 -28.51
N SER A 258 3.39 15.97 -28.83
CA SER A 258 2.29 15.45 -28.01
C SER A 258 2.41 13.93 -27.87
N PRO A 259 1.92 13.33 -26.78
CA PRO A 259 1.98 11.88 -26.54
C PRO A 259 0.90 11.14 -27.36
N THR A 260 0.91 11.35 -28.68
CA THR A 260 0.03 10.70 -29.66
C THR A 260 0.83 9.69 -30.46
N LYS A 261 0.17 8.63 -30.94
CA LYS A 261 0.82 7.64 -31.81
C LYS A 261 1.47 8.30 -33.02
N TYR A 262 0.74 9.22 -33.66
CA TYR A 262 1.22 9.93 -34.84
C TYR A 262 2.52 10.70 -34.60
N CYS A 263 2.61 11.43 -33.49
CA CYS A 263 3.82 12.18 -33.14
C CYS A 263 4.99 11.26 -32.77
N LEU A 264 4.75 10.19 -32.00
CA LEU A 264 5.79 9.27 -31.55
C LEU A 264 6.35 8.41 -32.70
N ASP A 265 5.49 7.96 -33.61
CA ASP A 265 5.90 7.24 -34.82
C ASP A 265 6.75 8.14 -35.73
N LEU A 266 6.36 9.41 -35.90
CA LEU A 266 7.13 10.39 -36.67
C LEU A 266 8.52 10.63 -36.06
N ILE A 267 8.61 10.81 -34.74
CA ILE A 267 9.89 10.98 -34.04
C ILE A 267 10.78 9.75 -34.26
N TYR A 268 10.20 8.55 -34.14
CA TYR A 268 10.91 7.30 -34.39
C TYR A 268 11.46 7.22 -35.82
N ASP A 269 10.63 7.52 -36.82
CA ASP A 269 10.99 7.41 -38.24
C ASP A 269 12.14 8.35 -38.63
N PHE A 270 12.22 9.52 -38.00
CA PHE A 270 13.30 10.49 -38.23
C PHE A 270 14.58 10.18 -37.41
N LEU A 271 14.47 9.67 -36.18
CA LEU A 271 15.63 9.33 -35.33
C LEU A 271 16.28 8.00 -35.70
N CYS A 272 15.49 6.97 -36.03
CA CYS A 272 15.97 5.63 -36.36
C CYS A 272 17.11 5.63 -37.41
N PRO A 273 16.99 6.30 -38.58
CA PRO A 273 18.05 6.31 -39.58
C PRO A 273 19.30 7.12 -39.17
N VAL A 274 19.19 7.99 -38.16
CA VAL A 274 20.34 8.75 -37.62
C VAL A 274 21.12 7.89 -36.63
N ILE A 275 20.42 7.17 -35.76
CA ILE A 275 21.00 6.38 -34.66
C ILE A 275 21.52 5.02 -35.14
N MET A 276 20.86 4.39 -36.11
CA MET A 276 21.22 3.05 -36.61
C MET A 276 22.42 3.04 -37.56
N LYS A 277 23.05 4.19 -37.85
CA LYS A 277 24.31 4.25 -38.61
C LYS A 277 25.46 3.74 -37.73
N GLU A 278 26.30 2.86 -38.29
CA GLU A 278 27.51 2.36 -37.61
C GLU A 278 28.37 3.54 -37.12
N ASN A 279 28.75 3.53 -35.83
CA ASN A 279 29.47 4.64 -35.19
C ASN A 279 28.85 6.03 -35.43
N TYR A 280 27.52 6.17 -35.32
CA TYR A 280 26.83 7.45 -35.54
C TYR A 280 27.45 8.61 -34.75
N LYS A 281 27.85 8.41 -33.48
CA LYS A 281 28.52 9.44 -32.67
C LYS A 281 29.83 9.97 -33.26
N ALA A 282 30.57 9.13 -33.99
CA ALA A 282 31.81 9.51 -34.66
C ALA A 282 31.58 10.06 -36.09
N THR A 283 30.39 9.82 -36.65
CA THR A 283 30.02 10.19 -38.03
C THR A 283 29.29 11.53 -38.09
N LEU A 284 28.58 11.91 -37.01
CA LEU A 284 27.88 13.19 -36.91
C LEU A 284 28.84 14.35 -36.65
N SER A 285 28.57 15.49 -37.25
CA SER A 285 29.25 16.75 -36.94
C SER A 285 29.00 17.18 -35.48
N GLN A 286 29.84 18.08 -34.97
CA GLN A 286 29.66 18.62 -33.61
C GLN A 286 28.31 19.33 -33.44
N GLN A 287 27.82 20.03 -34.47
CA GLN A 287 26.50 20.69 -34.45
C GLN A 287 25.36 19.67 -34.43
N GLU A 288 25.43 18.61 -35.26
CA GLU A 288 24.44 17.53 -35.25
C GLU A 288 24.44 16.76 -33.92
N ASN A 289 25.61 16.52 -33.31
CA ASN A 289 25.70 15.90 -31.99
C ASN A 289 25.05 16.76 -30.89
N ARG A 290 25.22 18.10 -30.94
CA ARG A 290 24.55 19.02 -30.00
C ARG A 290 23.03 18.98 -30.19
N MET A 291 22.55 19.07 -31.43
CA MET A 291 21.11 18.98 -31.72
C MET A 291 20.52 17.62 -31.31
N LEU A 292 21.23 16.52 -31.57
CA LEU A 292 20.79 15.18 -31.18
C LEU A 292 20.68 15.06 -29.65
N ALA A 293 21.61 15.65 -28.88
CA ALA A 293 21.53 15.64 -27.42
C ALA A 293 20.31 16.43 -26.89
N GLU A 294 20.04 17.61 -27.46
CA GLU A 294 18.85 18.41 -27.11
C GLU A 294 17.54 17.69 -27.48
N ILE A 295 17.51 17.05 -28.64
CA ILE A 295 16.35 16.26 -29.09
C ILE A 295 16.17 15.05 -28.20
N ASP A 296 17.24 14.31 -27.86
CA ASP A 296 17.16 13.16 -26.96
C ASP A 296 16.56 13.58 -25.60
N GLU A 297 17.02 14.68 -25.00
CA GLU A 297 16.45 15.20 -23.75
C GLU A 297 14.94 15.49 -23.88
N LYS A 298 14.53 16.23 -24.92
CA LYS A 298 13.10 16.50 -25.19
C LYS A 298 12.32 15.20 -25.46
N VAL A 299 12.92 14.21 -26.10
CA VAL A 299 12.27 12.92 -26.39
C VAL A 299 12.12 12.10 -25.11
N GLN A 300 13.11 12.09 -24.21
CA GLN A 300 12.95 11.46 -22.90
C GLN A 300 11.81 12.14 -22.10
N MET A 301 11.65 13.46 -22.21
CA MET A 301 10.53 14.17 -21.58
C MET A 301 9.16 13.73 -22.13
N ILE A 302 8.99 13.61 -23.46
CA ILE A 302 7.71 13.17 -24.03
C ILE A 302 7.43 11.69 -23.73
N LEU A 303 8.47 10.84 -23.68
CA LEU A 303 8.36 9.45 -23.27
C LEU A 303 7.93 9.34 -21.81
N ALA A 304 8.56 10.10 -20.90
CA ALA A 304 8.16 10.20 -19.50
C ALA A 304 6.70 10.64 -19.40
N LEU A 305 6.31 11.72 -20.09
CA LEU A 305 4.93 12.20 -20.11
C LEU A 305 3.94 11.14 -20.61
N THR A 306 4.32 10.36 -21.63
CA THR A 306 3.48 9.30 -22.19
C THR A 306 3.28 8.15 -21.18
N PHE A 307 4.36 7.63 -20.61
CA PHE A 307 4.30 6.51 -19.66
C PHE A 307 3.68 6.91 -18.31
N GLU A 308 3.95 8.13 -17.82
CA GLU A 308 3.34 8.67 -16.59
C GLU A 308 1.82 8.89 -16.71
N ASN A 309 1.28 8.91 -17.93
CA ASN A 309 -0.14 9.13 -18.20
C ASN A 309 -0.78 8.00 -19.03
N TYR A 310 -0.21 6.79 -19.05
CA TYR A 310 -0.59 5.69 -19.96
C TYR A 310 -2.10 5.34 -20.00
N LYS A 311 -2.85 5.53 -18.90
CA LYS A 311 -4.32 5.33 -18.83
C LYS A 311 -5.16 6.54 -19.27
N SER A 312 -4.53 7.70 -19.41
CA SER A 312 -5.17 8.98 -19.74
C SER A 312 -4.79 9.48 -21.15
N LEU A 313 -4.08 8.67 -21.93
CA LEU A 313 -3.71 9.00 -23.31
C LEU A 313 -4.94 8.94 -24.21
N ASP A 314 -5.10 9.98 -25.03
CA ASP A 314 -6.21 10.09 -25.98
C ASP A 314 -5.75 10.76 -27.27
N GLU A 315 -5.88 10.04 -28.38
CA GLU A 315 -5.49 10.49 -29.71
C GLU A 315 -6.40 11.63 -30.23
N SER A 316 -7.61 11.78 -29.69
CA SER A 316 -8.56 12.83 -30.09
C SER A 316 -8.31 14.17 -29.38
N CYS A 317 -7.57 14.16 -28.27
CA CYS A 317 -7.23 15.35 -27.51
C CYS A 317 -6.08 16.13 -28.16
N PHE A 318 -6.19 17.46 -28.24
CA PHE A 318 -5.13 18.33 -28.78
C PHE A 318 -3.80 18.23 -28.01
N SER A 319 -3.87 17.93 -26.70
CA SER A 319 -2.71 17.68 -25.85
C SER A 319 -2.23 16.23 -25.84
N GLY A 320 -2.96 15.29 -26.47
CA GLY A 320 -2.74 13.84 -26.36
C GLY A 320 -3.11 13.24 -25.00
N ILE A 321 -3.59 14.04 -24.04
CA ILE A 321 -3.92 13.61 -22.68
C ILE A 321 -5.31 14.12 -22.31
N LYS A 322 -6.15 13.20 -21.84
CA LYS A 322 -7.45 13.51 -21.25
C LYS A 322 -7.28 13.93 -19.78
N HIS A 323 -7.77 15.12 -19.44
CA HIS A 323 -7.63 15.70 -18.10
C HIS A 323 -8.64 15.18 -17.07
N VAL A 324 -9.76 14.60 -17.54
CA VAL A 324 -10.77 13.98 -16.66
C VAL A 324 -10.43 12.51 -16.47
N VAL A 325 -10.32 12.08 -15.21
CA VAL A 325 -10.08 10.67 -14.86
C VAL A 325 -11.37 9.89 -15.05
N GLU A 326 -11.50 9.27 -16.22
CA GLU A 326 -12.58 8.30 -16.45
C GLU A 326 -12.20 6.91 -15.94
N PRO A 327 -13.21 6.06 -15.68
CA PRO A 327 -12.95 4.68 -15.34
C PRO A 327 -12.15 4.01 -16.47
N PRO A 328 -11.06 3.30 -16.16
CA PRO A 328 -10.20 2.73 -17.19
C PRO A 328 -10.95 1.69 -18.03
N THR A 329 -10.73 1.72 -19.34
CA THR A 329 -11.38 0.85 -20.35
C THR A 329 -10.67 -0.48 -20.55
N GLY A 330 -9.46 -0.66 -19.98
CA GLY A 330 -8.66 -1.89 -20.08
C GLY A 330 -7.98 -2.11 -21.43
N THR A 331 -8.16 -1.20 -22.39
CA THR A 331 -7.48 -1.21 -23.69
C THR A 331 -6.27 -0.28 -23.66
N PRO A 332 -5.06 -0.73 -24.07
CA PRO A 332 -3.89 0.13 -24.15
C PRO A 332 -4.10 1.22 -25.21
N ALA A 333 -3.71 2.46 -24.90
CA ALA A 333 -3.73 3.53 -25.89
C ALA A 333 -2.71 3.24 -27.01
N PRO A 334 -3.01 3.59 -28.29
CA PRO A 334 -2.11 3.33 -29.41
C PRO A 334 -0.71 3.93 -29.24
N ALA A 335 -0.63 5.12 -28.63
CA ALA A 335 0.63 5.79 -28.30
C ALA A 335 1.60 4.97 -27.44
N ILE A 336 1.12 4.03 -26.61
CA ILE A 336 2.00 3.24 -25.71
C ILE A 336 2.93 2.35 -26.54
N ALA A 337 2.41 1.69 -27.58
CA ALA A 337 3.22 0.81 -28.43
C ALA A 337 4.32 1.60 -29.15
N SER A 338 3.97 2.77 -29.69
CA SER A 338 4.91 3.67 -30.36
C SER A 338 5.95 4.24 -29.38
N ALA A 339 5.54 4.59 -28.16
CA ALA A 339 6.46 5.04 -27.11
C ALA A 339 7.43 3.94 -26.69
N THR A 340 6.97 2.69 -26.52
CA THR A 340 7.85 1.56 -26.18
C THR A 340 8.87 1.30 -27.29
N LYS A 341 8.45 1.38 -28.55
CA LYS A 341 9.34 1.24 -29.71
C LYS A 341 10.41 2.36 -29.72
N LEU A 342 10.00 3.61 -29.51
CA LEU A 342 10.91 4.76 -29.44
C LEU A 342 11.86 4.68 -28.24
N TYR A 343 11.36 4.27 -27.07
CA TYR A 343 12.19 4.07 -25.88
C TYR A 343 13.27 3.01 -26.10
N SER A 344 12.93 1.91 -26.79
CA SER A 344 13.87 0.84 -27.14
C SER A 344 14.93 1.23 -28.17
N LEU A 345 14.69 2.28 -28.95
CA LEU A 345 15.66 2.82 -29.90
C LEU A 345 16.75 3.63 -29.19
N LEU A 346 16.35 4.39 -28.16
CA LEU A 346 17.24 5.32 -27.44
C LEU A 346 17.95 4.68 -26.25
N ASN A 347 17.32 3.69 -25.63
CA ASN A 347 17.82 3.06 -24.41
C ASN A 347 18.09 1.57 -24.63
N ASP A 348 19.21 1.10 -24.08
CA ASP A 348 19.50 -0.34 -24.02
C ASP A 348 18.58 -1.01 -23.00
N LEU A 349 17.61 -1.79 -23.48
CA LEU A 349 16.67 -2.51 -22.63
C LEU A 349 17.32 -3.60 -21.77
N SER A 350 18.58 -3.95 -22.01
CA SER A 350 19.35 -4.86 -21.14
C SER A 350 20.04 -4.14 -19.97
N SER A 351 20.19 -2.81 -20.04
CA SER A 351 20.72 -2.00 -18.93
C SER A 351 19.72 -1.91 -17.79
N GLN A 352 20.23 -2.07 -16.57
CA GLN A 352 19.43 -1.96 -15.35
C GLN A 352 18.90 -0.52 -15.16
N GLU A 353 19.66 0.50 -15.55
CA GLU A 353 19.27 1.90 -15.45
C GLU A 353 18.04 2.21 -16.32
N ALA A 354 18.01 1.71 -17.55
CA ALA A 354 16.88 1.88 -18.46
C ALA A 354 15.62 1.15 -17.94
N GLN A 355 15.78 -0.11 -17.51
CA GLN A 355 14.66 -0.87 -16.93
C GLN A 355 14.07 -0.17 -15.71
N LEU A 356 14.92 0.32 -14.80
CA LEU A 356 14.50 1.05 -13.61
C LEU A 356 13.84 2.39 -13.95
N SER A 357 14.35 3.12 -14.93
CA SER A 357 13.76 4.40 -15.37
C SER A 357 12.34 4.18 -15.90
N LEU A 358 12.15 3.20 -16.78
CA LEU A 358 10.84 2.89 -17.33
C LEU A 358 9.85 2.43 -16.24
N CYS A 359 10.30 1.59 -15.30
CA CYS A 359 9.51 1.21 -14.13
C CYS A 359 9.12 2.44 -13.28
N ARG A 360 10.02 3.42 -13.09
CA ARG A 360 9.72 4.65 -12.33
C ARG A 360 8.61 5.48 -12.98
N TYR A 361 8.54 5.58 -14.30
CA TYR A 361 7.45 6.29 -14.97
C TYR A 361 6.09 5.65 -14.70
N PHE A 362 5.99 4.32 -14.78
CA PHE A 362 4.76 3.60 -14.42
C PHE A 362 4.44 3.73 -12.92
N GLN A 363 5.43 3.69 -12.03
CA GLN A 363 5.22 3.95 -10.60
C GLN A 363 4.67 5.35 -10.35
N ALA A 364 5.19 6.36 -11.05
CA ALA A 364 4.71 7.74 -10.96
C ALA A 364 3.26 7.85 -11.47
N ALA A 365 2.92 7.19 -12.58
CA ALA A 365 1.55 7.11 -13.09
C ALA A 365 0.58 6.51 -12.06
N LEU A 366 0.95 5.36 -11.49
CA LEU A 366 0.13 4.64 -10.51
C LEU A 366 -0.09 5.46 -9.24
N LYS A 367 0.97 6.09 -8.71
CA LYS A 367 0.88 7.01 -7.56
C LYS A 367 0.03 8.24 -7.87
N LYS A 368 0.14 8.81 -9.06
CA LYS A 368 -0.69 9.95 -9.50
C LYS A 368 -2.16 9.56 -9.49
N ARG A 369 -2.52 8.39 -10.03
CA ARG A 369 -3.91 7.89 -10.00
C ARG A 369 -4.40 7.57 -8.59
N SER A 370 -3.57 6.92 -7.77
CA SER A 370 -3.89 6.65 -6.36
C SER A 370 -4.29 7.94 -5.63
N ARG A 371 -3.45 8.99 -5.73
CA ARG A 371 -3.70 10.30 -5.10
C ARG A 371 -5.03 10.94 -5.51
N ILE A 372 -5.46 10.78 -6.76
CA ILE A 372 -6.73 11.35 -7.23
C ILE A 372 -7.91 10.68 -6.52
N TYR A 373 -7.93 9.35 -6.47
CA TYR A 373 -8.98 8.61 -5.75
C TYR A 373 -8.96 8.88 -4.24
N LEU A 374 -7.78 9.13 -3.65
CA LEU A 374 -7.68 9.59 -2.26
C LEU A 374 -8.38 10.93 -2.05
N LEU A 375 -8.06 11.92 -2.87
CA LEU A 375 -8.58 13.28 -2.71
C LEU A 375 -10.11 13.31 -2.80
N GLU A 376 -10.70 12.51 -3.70
CA GLU A 376 -12.16 12.33 -3.79
C GLU A 376 -12.77 11.71 -2.51
N THR A 377 -12.01 10.87 -1.81
CA THR A 377 -12.43 10.22 -0.57
C THR A 377 -12.46 11.20 0.61
N TYR A 378 -11.49 12.12 0.69
CA TYR A 378 -11.38 13.11 1.79
C TYR A 378 -12.32 14.31 1.68
N ASP A 379 -13.02 14.51 0.56
CA ASP A 379 -13.94 15.63 0.35
C ASP A 379 -15.26 15.42 1.14
N ILE A 380 -15.19 15.41 2.46
CA ILE A 380 -16.34 15.12 3.35
C ILE A 380 -17.26 16.35 3.34
N PRO A 381 -18.56 16.19 2.99
CA PRO A 381 -19.50 17.30 3.05
C PRO A 381 -19.75 17.72 4.51
N ASP A 382 -19.94 19.02 4.71
CA ASP A 382 -20.19 19.70 6.00
C ASP A 382 -21.60 19.35 6.54
N LYS A 383 -21.86 18.06 6.78
CA LYS A 383 -23.10 17.51 7.34
C LYS A 383 -22.83 16.93 8.73
N GLY A 384 -23.89 16.70 9.51
CA GLY A 384 -23.81 16.23 10.90
C GLY A 384 -22.93 14.98 11.08
N ILE A 385 -22.38 14.80 12.29
CA ILE A 385 -21.33 13.81 12.59
C ILE A 385 -21.73 12.36 12.20
N GLU A 386 -22.97 11.94 12.46
CA GLU A 386 -23.45 10.59 12.11
C GLU A 386 -23.62 10.40 10.59
N ASP A 387 -24.22 11.38 9.90
CA ASP A 387 -24.35 11.37 8.44
C ASP A 387 -23.00 11.38 7.75
N ALA A 388 -22.03 12.13 8.30
CA ALA A 388 -20.67 12.17 7.81
C ALA A 388 -20.00 10.79 7.91
N GLN A 389 -20.16 10.08 9.03
CA GLN A 389 -19.55 8.76 9.23
C GLN A 389 -20.09 7.70 8.26
N VAL A 390 -21.40 7.68 8.01
CA VAL A 390 -22.03 6.75 7.04
C VAL A 390 -21.55 7.03 5.61
N ILE A 391 -21.52 8.32 5.22
CA ILE A 391 -21.01 8.74 3.90
C ILE A 391 -19.55 8.33 3.74
N SER A 392 -18.75 8.45 4.80
CA SER A 392 -17.34 8.10 4.79
C SER A 392 -17.07 6.61 4.54
N TYR A 393 -17.82 5.70 5.18
CA TYR A 393 -17.66 4.27 4.90
C TYR A 393 -18.08 3.89 3.48
N GLN A 394 -19.11 4.54 2.93
CA GLN A 394 -19.49 4.37 1.53
C GLN A 394 -18.41 4.87 0.56
N LYS A 395 -17.73 5.98 0.88
CA LYS A 395 -16.59 6.47 0.10
C LYS A 395 -15.37 5.55 0.19
N LEU A 396 -15.10 4.97 1.37
CA LEU A 396 -14.04 3.96 1.49
C LEU A 396 -14.38 2.71 0.66
N LYS A 397 -15.64 2.28 0.66
CA LYS A 397 -16.10 1.18 -0.20
C LYS A 397 -15.88 1.50 -1.68
N SER A 398 -16.26 2.70 -2.13
CA SER A 398 -16.06 3.11 -3.53
C SER A 398 -14.57 3.21 -3.90
N LEU A 399 -13.71 3.63 -2.97
CA LEU A 399 -12.26 3.62 -3.13
C LEU A 399 -11.74 2.19 -3.35
N VAL A 400 -12.11 1.22 -2.49
CA VAL A 400 -11.69 -0.19 -2.64
C VAL A 400 -12.13 -0.74 -4.01
N LEU A 401 -13.38 -0.48 -4.42
CA LEU A 401 -13.89 -0.92 -5.72
C LEU A 401 -13.17 -0.25 -6.91
N SER A 402 -12.82 1.03 -6.77
CA SER A 402 -12.10 1.77 -7.81
C SER A 402 -10.68 1.23 -7.97
N LEU A 403 -9.95 0.99 -6.88
CA LEU A 403 -8.62 0.38 -6.91
C LEU A 403 -8.65 -1.05 -7.43
N LYS A 404 -9.67 -1.84 -7.07
CA LYS A 404 -9.92 -3.17 -7.66
C LYS A 404 -10.07 -3.08 -9.18
N LYS A 405 -10.84 -2.11 -9.67
CA LYS A 405 -11.02 -1.87 -11.11
C LYS A 405 -9.71 -1.45 -11.77
N GLU A 406 -8.93 -0.56 -11.15
CA GLU A 406 -7.62 -0.14 -11.65
C GLU A 406 -6.67 -1.33 -11.88
N ILE A 407 -6.51 -2.20 -10.87
CA ILE A 407 -5.65 -3.40 -10.99
C ILE A 407 -6.18 -4.34 -12.09
N SER A 408 -7.49 -4.56 -12.14
CA SER A 408 -8.11 -5.38 -13.19
C SER A 408 -7.80 -4.84 -14.60
N THR A 409 -7.83 -3.51 -14.78
CA THR A 409 -7.46 -2.90 -16.05
C THR A 409 -5.96 -2.97 -16.35
N ASP A 410 -5.10 -2.93 -15.34
CA ASP A 410 -3.66 -3.13 -15.49
C ASP A 410 -3.34 -4.56 -15.92
N ILE A 411 -4.06 -5.54 -15.39
CA ILE A 411 -4.01 -6.93 -15.86
C ILE A 411 -4.42 -7.03 -17.33
N ALA A 412 -5.47 -6.33 -17.75
CA ALA A 412 -5.92 -6.33 -19.14
C ALA A 412 -4.89 -5.68 -20.08
N ILE A 413 -4.32 -4.53 -19.68
CA ILE A 413 -3.27 -3.84 -20.44
C ILE A 413 -2.02 -4.70 -20.53
N HIS A 414 -1.59 -5.34 -19.44
CA HIS A 414 -0.42 -6.20 -19.45
C HIS A 414 -0.59 -7.41 -20.40
N LYS A 415 -1.78 -8.02 -20.44
CA LYS A 415 -2.10 -9.12 -21.35
C LYS A 415 -2.07 -8.74 -22.84
N SER A 416 -2.15 -7.45 -23.16
CA SER A 416 -2.04 -6.97 -24.55
C SER A 416 -0.62 -7.05 -25.13
N ASN A 417 0.40 -7.36 -24.30
CA ASN A 417 1.80 -7.50 -24.69
C ASN A 417 2.42 -6.27 -25.38
N VAL A 418 1.90 -5.08 -25.08
CA VAL A 418 2.44 -3.81 -25.60
C VAL A 418 3.71 -3.39 -24.84
N LEU A 419 3.87 -3.82 -23.58
CA LEU A 419 4.99 -3.46 -22.71
C LEU A 419 6.12 -4.50 -22.75
N PRO A 420 7.38 -4.09 -22.46
CA PRO A 420 8.49 -5.03 -22.32
C PRO A 420 8.26 -6.07 -21.21
N ARG A 421 8.79 -7.29 -21.40
CA ARG A 421 8.57 -8.43 -20.49
C ARG A 421 9.03 -8.21 -19.04
N PHE A 422 9.98 -7.30 -18.81
CA PHE A 422 10.47 -7.02 -17.46
C PHE A 422 9.50 -6.13 -16.64
N ILE A 423 8.48 -5.53 -17.27
CA ILE A 423 7.48 -4.72 -16.58
C ILE A 423 6.29 -5.60 -16.20
N ASP A 424 6.27 -6.01 -14.95
CA ASP A 424 5.07 -6.60 -14.35
C ASP A 424 4.14 -5.48 -13.85
N LEU A 425 3.31 -4.96 -14.75
CA LEU A 425 2.36 -3.90 -14.43
C LEU A 425 1.32 -4.32 -13.37
N PRO A 426 0.77 -5.56 -13.40
CA PRO A 426 -0.13 -6.06 -12.36
C PRO A 426 0.51 -6.08 -10.96
N ASP A 427 1.72 -6.60 -10.82
CA ASP A 427 2.40 -6.63 -9.52
C ASP A 427 2.77 -5.23 -9.06
N LEU A 428 3.22 -4.35 -9.97
CA LEU A 428 3.57 -2.97 -9.65
C LEU A 428 2.35 -2.17 -9.14
N SER A 429 1.23 -2.28 -9.85
CA SER A 429 -0.03 -1.62 -9.47
C SER A 429 -0.58 -2.15 -8.16
N ALA A 430 -0.63 -3.47 -7.98
CA ALA A 430 -1.09 -4.07 -6.75
C ALA A 430 -0.17 -3.75 -5.56
N ALA A 431 1.15 -3.68 -5.76
CA ALA A 431 2.08 -3.27 -4.72
C ALA A 431 1.76 -1.87 -4.17
N ILE A 432 1.58 -0.90 -5.07
CA ILE A 432 1.31 0.50 -4.69
C ILE A 432 -0.09 0.64 -4.08
N TYR A 433 -1.12 0.13 -4.77
CA TYR A 433 -2.50 0.33 -4.34
C TYR A 433 -2.84 -0.39 -3.04
N ARG A 434 -2.27 -1.57 -2.76
CA ARG A 434 -2.45 -2.25 -1.47
C ARG A 434 -1.87 -1.45 -0.31
N THR A 435 -0.66 -0.92 -0.47
CA THR A 435 0.01 -0.14 0.58
C THR A 435 -0.72 1.17 0.85
N ASP A 436 -1.12 1.89 -0.20
CA ASP A 436 -1.88 3.12 -0.06
C ASP A 436 -3.25 2.86 0.59
N LEU A 437 -3.97 1.82 0.13
CA LEU A 437 -5.28 1.45 0.67
C LEU A 437 -5.20 1.04 2.15
N LEU A 438 -4.23 0.19 2.51
CA LEU A 438 -4.03 -0.24 3.90
C LEU A 438 -3.80 0.96 4.81
N LYS A 439 -2.91 1.89 4.40
CA LYS A 439 -2.61 3.09 5.17
C LYS A 439 -3.88 3.90 5.44
N ILE A 440 -4.70 4.13 4.42
CA ILE A 440 -5.92 4.94 4.53
C ILE A 440 -6.97 4.24 5.37
N LEU A 441 -7.22 2.95 5.13
CA LEU A 441 -8.16 2.19 5.94
C LEU A 441 -7.79 2.28 7.42
N MET A 442 -6.51 2.08 7.75
CA MET A 442 -6.03 2.20 9.13
C MET A 442 -6.18 3.62 9.69
N GLU A 443 -5.76 4.65 8.96
CA GLU A 443 -5.91 6.05 9.39
C GLU A 443 -7.39 6.42 9.61
N TYR A 444 -8.27 5.97 8.73
CA TYR A 444 -9.69 6.30 8.77
C TYR A 444 -10.43 5.56 9.88
N LEU A 445 -10.21 4.24 10.01
CA LEU A 445 -10.83 3.42 11.07
C LEU A 445 -10.30 3.79 12.45
N THR A 446 -9.08 4.33 12.56
CA THR A 446 -8.56 4.87 13.82
C THR A 446 -9.19 6.22 14.15
N SER A 447 -9.41 7.08 13.15
CA SER A 447 -9.99 8.41 13.35
C SER A 447 -11.50 8.35 13.59
N TRP A 448 -12.18 7.41 12.93
CA TRP A 448 -13.64 7.20 12.98
C TRP A 448 -13.92 5.71 13.20
N PRO A 449 -13.75 5.22 14.45
CA PRO A 449 -13.98 3.83 14.76
C PRO A 449 -15.45 3.47 14.52
N PRO A 450 -15.75 2.42 13.76
CA PRO A 450 -17.12 1.99 13.53
C PRO A 450 -17.75 1.49 14.84
N PRO A 451 -18.93 2.00 15.24
CA PRO A 451 -19.53 1.68 16.54
C PRO A 451 -20.27 0.34 16.58
N SER A 452 -20.70 -0.18 15.43
CA SER A 452 -21.44 -1.43 15.31
C SER A 452 -21.32 -1.97 13.88
N PRO A 453 -21.66 -3.26 13.64
CA PRO A 453 -21.72 -3.83 12.28
C PRO A 453 -22.94 -3.31 11.50
N SER A 454 -23.01 -2.00 11.28
CA SER A 454 -24.06 -1.40 10.45
C SER A 454 -23.93 -1.88 8.98
N PRO A 455 -25.02 -1.85 8.19
CA PRO A 455 -24.98 -2.36 6.81
C PRO A 455 -23.85 -1.77 5.95
N GLN A 456 -23.53 -0.48 6.12
CA GLN A 456 -22.46 0.19 5.37
C GLN A 456 -21.07 -0.25 5.82
N VAL A 457 -20.89 -0.54 7.11
CA VAL A 457 -19.64 -1.07 7.67
C VAL A 457 -19.44 -2.51 7.23
N VAL A 458 -20.49 -3.35 7.31
CA VAL A 458 -20.46 -4.74 6.84
C VAL A 458 -20.12 -4.79 5.35
N ASP A 459 -20.74 -3.95 4.53
CA ASP A 459 -20.42 -3.82 3.12
C ASP A 459 -18.94 -3.48 2.87
N LEU A 460 -18.36 -2.58 3.66
CA LEU A 460 -16.94 -2.23 3.58
C LEU A 460 -16.05 -3.41 3.96
N VAL A 461 -16.38 -4.12 5.05
CA VAL A 461 -15.66 -5.31 5.52
C VAL A 461 -15.63 -6.38 4.41
N ILE A 462 -16.79 -6.71 3.84
CA ILE A 462 -16.90 -7.71 2.77
C ILE A 462 -16.18 -7.25 1.51
N THR A 463 -16.33 -6.00 1.09
CA THR A 463 -15.66 -5.46 -0.10
C THR A 463 -14.13 -5.51 0.05
N THR A 464 -13.62 -5.24 1.27
CA THR A 464 -12.19 -5.30 1.58
C THR A 464 -11.68 -6.74 1.58
N ALA A 465 -12.46 -7.67 2.14
CA ALA A 465 -12.12 -9.09 2.10
C ALA A 465 -12.18 -9.66 0.67
N ASP A 466 -13.10 -9.20 -0.17
CA ASP A 466 -13.18 -9.60 -1.58
C ASP A 466 -12.01 -9.06 -2.39
N PHE A 467 -11.56 -7.84 -2.09
CA PHE A 467 -10.33 -7.30 -2.66
C PHE A 467 -9.13 -8.20 -2.32
N GLU A 468 -8.96 -8.62 -1.06
CA GLU A 468 -7.92 -9.58 -0.67
C GLU A 468 -8.01 -10.90 -1.46
N ALA A 469 -9.22 -11.48 -1.55
CA ALA A 469 -9.44 -12.73 -2.29
C ALA A 469 -9.12 -12.60 -3.79
N ASP A 470 -9.46 -11.46 -4.40
CA ASP A 470 -9.15 -11.18 -5.80
C ASP A 470 -7.64 -11.08 -6.05
N LEU A 471 -6.90 -10.47 -5.12
CA LEU A 471 -5.45 -10.39 -5.19
C LEU A 471 -4.80 -11.79 -5.20
N THR A 472 -5.30 -12.72 -4.37
CA THR A 472 -4.88 -14.12 -4.39
C THR A 472 -5.28 -14.82 -5.68
N ARG A 473 -6.51 -14.58 -6.18
CA ARG A 473 -7.01 -15.15 -7.44
C ARG A 473 -6.18 -14.71 -8.65
N TRP A 474 -5.71 -13.48 -8.66
CA TRP A 474 -4.85 -12.94 -9.71
C TRP A 474 -3.39 -13.44 -9.62
N LYS A 475 -3.04 -14.21 -8.58
CA LYS A 475 -1.69 -14.78 -8.35
C LYS A 475 -0.59 -13.73 -8.27
N LEU A 476 -0.90 -12.57 -7.72
CA LEU A 476 0.02 -11.45 -7.58
C LEU A 476 0.95 -11.64 -6.38
N ASN A 477 2.17 -11.13 -6.46
CA ASN A 477 3.17 -11.33 -5.44
C ASN A 477 2.74 -10.74 -4.07
N PRO A 478 3.02 -11.44 -2.96
CA PRO A 478 2.73 -10.92 -1.62
C PRO A 478 3.70 -9.78 -1.27
N ILE A 479 3.19 -8.75 -0.59
CA ILE A 479 4.01 -7.64 -0.08
C ILE A 479 4.50 -7.99 1.32
N LYS A 480 5.68 -7.49 1.71
CA LYS A 480 6.15 -7.52 3.10
C LYS A 480 5.11 -6.84 4.01
N GLY A 481 4.54 -7.59 4.95
CA GLY A 481 3.51 -7.11 5.89
C GLY A 481 2.08 -7.50 5.52
N GLY A 482 1.83 -8.03 4.32
CA GLY A 482 0.52 -8.54 3.90
C GLY A 482 -0.58 -7.47 3.77
N PHE A 483 -1.68 -7.84 3.13
CA PHE A 483 -2.95 -7.11 3.21
C PHE A 483 -3.97 -8.13 3.71
N ASN A 484 -4.30 -8.07 5.01
CA ASN A 484 -5.20 -9.02 5.65
C ASN A 484 -6.44 -8.28 6.15
N ALA A 485 -7.55 -8.43 5.45
CA ALA A 485 -8.81 -7.76 5.79
C ALA A 485 -9.29 -8.17 7.19
N ARG A 486 -9.09 -9.44 7.57
CA ARG A 486 -9.49 -9.91 8.90
C ARG A 486 -8.73 -9.19 10.00
N GLU A 487 -7.41 -9.04 9.87
CA GLU A 487 -6.60 -8.32 10.88
C GLU A 487 -7.00 -6.85 11.01
N ILE A 488 -7.31 -6.17 9.89
CA ILE A 488 -7.75 -4.76 9.89
C ILE A 488 -9.02 -4.58 10.73
N PHE A 489 -9.99 -5.49 10.60
CA PHE A 489 -11.29 -5.37 11.26
C PHE A 489 -11.40 -6.15 12.57
N HIS A 490 -10.41 -6.97 12.93
CA HIS A 490 -10.52 -7.91 14.04
C HIS A 490 -10.79 -7.25 15.39
N SER A 491 -10.06 -6.19 15.72
CA SER A 491 -10.22 -5.47 16.99
C SER A 491 -11.62 -4.86 17.14
N TYR A 492 -12.19 -4.34 16.05
CA TYR A 492 -13.53 -3.76 16.04
C TYR A 492 -14.59 -4.84 16.20
N ILE A 493 -14.51 -5.93 15.43
CA ILE A 493 -15.48 -7.05 15.53
C ILE A 493 -15.46 -7.66 16.93
N ALA A 494 -14.27 -7.91 17.49
CA ALA A 494 -14.13 -8.43 18.85
C ALA A 494 -14.71 -7.45 19.89
N GLY A 495 -14.45 -6.14 19.72
CA GLY A 495 -15.02 -5.09 20.57
C GLY A 495 -16.56 -5.07 20.53
N TRP A 496 -17.16 -5.13 19.34
CA TRP A 496 -18.62 -5.13 19.20
C TRP A 496 -19.28 -6.36 19.83
N ILE A 497 -18.63 -7.54 19.73
CA ILE A 497 -19.13 -8.77 20.36
C ILE A 497 -19.14 -8.61 21.88
N GLU A 498 -18.06 -8.07 22.47
CA GLU A 498 -17.97 -7.83 23.92
C GLU A 498 -18.91 -6.72 24.39
N GLU A 499 -19.14 -5.68 23.59
CA GLU A 499 -20.16 -4.65 23.86
C GLU A 499 -21.58 -5.24 23.89
N LYS A 500 -21.91 -6.11 22.93
CA LYS A 500 -23.20 -6.81 22.89
C LYS A 500 -23.35 -7.78 24.08
N ARG A 501 -22.28 -8.50 24.46
CA ARG A 501 -22.23 -9.32 25.69
C ARG A 501 -22.58 -8.49 26.92
N SER A 502 -21.96 -7.32 27.04
CA SER A 502 -22.18 -6.39 28.16
C SER A 502 -23.61 -5.84 28.17
N ALA A 503 -24.16 -5.48 27.01
CA ALA A 503 -25.52 -4.98 26.87
C ALA A 503 -26.57 -6.03 27.26
N LEU A 504 -26.42 -7.27 26.79
CA LEU A 504 -27.28 -8.41 27.15
C LEU A 504 -27.23 -8.70 28.67
N TYR A 505 -26.03 -8.62 29.27
CA TYR A 505 -25.85 -8.81 30.70
C TYR A 505 -26.49 -7.68 31.53
N GLU A 506 -26.30 -6.42 31.16
CA GLU A 506 -26.93 -5.29 31.85
C GLU A 506 -28.47 -5.32 31.69
N PHE A 507 -28.99 -5.78 30.56
CA PHE A 507 -30.43 -6.02 30.40
C PHE A 507 -30.93 -7.04 31.43
N CYS A 508 -30.28 -8.22 31.53
CA CYS A 508 -30.62 -9.23 32.55
C CYS A 508 -30.58 -8.66 33.97
N LYS A 509 -29.54 -7.87 34.28
CA LYS A 509 -29.38 -7.24 35.59
C LYS A 509 -30.47 -6.22 35.90
N SER A 510 -30.90 -5.42 34.92
CA SER A 510 -31.99 -4.45 35.09
C SER A 510 -33.33 -5.13 35.41
N GLU A 511 -33.49 -6.37 34.97
CA GLU A 511 -34.68 -7.19 35.18
C GLU A 511 -34.68 -7.94 36.52
N THR A 512 -33.51 -8.21 37.13
CA THR A 512 -33.40 -8.99 38.39
C THR A 512 -34.23 -8.46 39.57
N GLY A 513 -34.59 -7.18 39.60
CA GLY A 513 -35.32 -6.52 40.69
C GLY A 513 -36.80 -6.23 40.41
N LYS A 514 -37.30 -6.51 39.19
CA LYS A 514 -38.70 -6.25 38.84
C LYS A 514 -39.57 -7.41 39.32
N VAL A 515 -40.47 -7.14 40.26
CA VAL A 515 -41.49 -8.10 40.68
C VAL A 515 -42.49 -8.25 39.54
N CYS A 516 -42.72 -9.48 39.05
CA CYS A 516 -43.71 -9.77 38.02
C CYS A 516 -45.10 -9.31 38.50
N SER A 517 -45.57 -8.17 38.01
CA SER A 517 -46.75 -7.47 38.54
C SER A 517 -47.98 -7.61 37.62
N GLU A 518 -47.79 -8.00 36.37
CA GLU A 518 -48.85 -8.21 35.38
C GLU A 518 -48.73 -9.60 34.75
N ILE A 519 -49.50 -10.56 35.27
CA ILE A 519 -49.64 -11.90 34.67
C ILE A 519 -50.79 -11.82 33.65
N GLN A 520 -50.53 -11.29 32.47
CA GLN A 520 -51.47 -11.37 31.33
C GLN A 520 -51.27 -12.68 30.55
N ASP A 521 -50.01 -13.10 30.39
CA ASP A 521 -49.62 -14.34 29.71
C ASP A 521 -49.08 -15.40 30.68
N MET A 522 -49.09 -16.66 30.24
CA MET A 522 -48.60 -17.80 31.01
C MET A 522 -47.06 -17.88 31.07
N THR A 523 -46.34 -16.96 30.43
CA THR A 523 -44.86 -16.89 30.38
C THR A 523 -44.36 -15.48 30.69
N SER A 524 -43.12 -15.37 31.15
CA SER A 524 -42.49 -14.09 31.47
C SER A 524 -42.07 -13.35 30.20
N PRO A 525 -42.51 -12.08 29.99
CA PRO A 525 -42.15 -11.30 28.80
C PRO A 525 -40.63 -11.05 28.70
N PHE A 526 -39.95 -11.00 29.85
CA PHE A 526 -38.48 -10.88 29.92
C PHE A 526 -37.76 -11.93 29.09
N VAL A 527 -38.24 -13.18 29.11
CA VAL A 527 -37.60 -14.29 28.37
C VAL A 527 -37.76 -14.12 26.87
N ASP A 528 -38.94 -13.70 26.41
CA ASP A 528 -39.20 -13.46 25.00
C ASP A 528 -38.40 -12.25 24.50
N GLU A 529 -38.39 -11.14 25.24
CA GLU A 529 -37.59 -9.95 24.92
C GLU A 529 -36.08 -10.26 24.86
N MET A 530 -35.58 -11.10 25.78
CA MET A 530 -34.17 -11.51 25.78
C MET A 530 -33.81 -12.31 24.52
N TYR A 531 -34.65 -13.26 24.12
CA TYR A 531 -34.39 -14.05 22.91
C TYR A 531 -34.57 -13.24 21.62
N GLU A 532 -35.49 -12.27 21.58
CA GLU A 532 -35.56 -11.31 20.48
C GLU A 532 -34.25 -10.51 20.38
N LEU A 533 -33.71 -10.00 21.49
CA LEU A 533 -32.45 -9.26 21.50
C LEU A 533 -31.24 -10.13 21.10
N ILE A 534 -31.22 -11.40 21.52
CA ILE A 534 -30.22 -12.39 21.07
C ILE A 534 -30.34 -12.60 19.55
N ASN A 535 -31.55 -12.82 19.03
CA ASN A 535 -31.77 -13.06 17.60
C ASN A 535 -31.36 -11.86 16.75
N VAL A 536 -31.74 -10.64 17.15
CA VAL A 536 -31.31 -9.39 16.50
C VAL A 536 -29.78 -9.28 16.51
N THR A 537 -29.14 -9.57 17.65
CA THR A 537 -27.68 -9.57 17.75
C THR A 537 -27.08 -10.56 16.75
N LEU A 538 -27.57 -11.80 16.71
CA LEU A 538 -27.04 -12.81 15.80
C LEU A 538 -27.27 -12.46 14.31
N ASP A 539 -28.39 -11.81 13.98
CA ASP A 539 -28.70 -11.37 12.61
C ASP A 539 -27.71 -10.31 12.12
N GLU A 540 -27.26 -9.39 12.99
CA GLU A 540 -26.27 -8.36 12.67
C GLU A 540 -24.91 -8.95 12.23
N TYR A 541 -24.55 -10.15 12.71
CA TYR A 541 -23.26 -10.79 12.41
C TYR A 541 -23.32 -11.87 11.33
N ASP A 542 -24.50 -12.23 10.82
CA ASP A 542 -24.66 -13.36 9.90
C ASP A 542 -23.75 -13.25 8.66
N ILE A 543 -23.68 -12.06 8.05
CA ILE A 543 -22.82 -11.82 6.88
C ILE A 543 -21.33 -11.92 7.22
N ILE A 544 -20.92 -11.44 8.41
CA ILE A 544 -19.53 -11.50 8.87
C ILE A 544 -19.13 -12.96 9.10
N ILE A 545 -20.00 -13.76 9.71
CA ILE A 545 -19.74 -15.17 10.03
C ILE A 545 -19.64 -16.03 8.78
N ARG A 546 -20.49 -15.80 7.77
CA ARG A 546 -20.37 -16.47 6.46
C ARG A 546 -18.99 -16.27 5.82
N ARG A 547 -18.33 -15.14 6.12
CA ARG A 547 -16.97 -14.85 5.63
C ARG A 547 -15.89 -15.36 6.58
N TRP A 548 -16.07 -15.18 7.88
CA TRP A 548 -15.12 -15.54 8.94
C TRP A 548 -15.84 -16.32 10.04
N PRO A 549 -16.06 -17.62 9.83
CA PRO A 549 -16.87 -18.43 10.74
C PRO A 549 -16.25 -18.62 12.12
N GLU A 550 -14.97 -18.26 12.31
CA GLU A 550 -14.32 -18.33 13.62
C GLU A 550 -14.93 -17.39 14.67
N TYR A 551 -15.59 -16.31 14.26
CA TYR A 551 -16.30 -15.43 15.20
C TYR A 551 -17.58 -16.07 15.76
N ALA A 552 -18.09 -17.14 15.14
CA ALA A 552 -19.25 -17.86 15.66
C ALA A 552 -19.00 -18.43 17.06
N VAL A 553 -17.77 -18.86 17.37
CA VAL A 553 -17.42 -19.40 18.71
C VAL A 553 -17.56 -18.32 19.79
N ALA A 554 -17.10 -17.10 19.51
CA ALA A 554 -17.24 -15.98 20.44
C ALA A 554 -18.71 -15.59 20.65
N LEU A 555 -19.51 -15.59 19.58
CA LEU A 555 -20.95 -15.33 19.68
C LEU A 555 -21.70 -16.44 20.41
N GLU A 556 -21.29 -17.71 20.25
CA GLU A 556 -21.84 -18.82 21.02
C GLU A 556 -21.61 -18.61 22.52
N GLU A 557 -20.41 -18.18 22.91
CA GLU A 557 -20.08 -17.83 24.29
C GLU A 557 -20.97 -16.70 24.82
N VAL A 558 -21.19 -15.65 24.03
CA VAL A 558 -22.10 -14.55 24.38
C VAL A 558 -23.52 -15.05 24.61
N VAL A 559 -24.04 -15.92 23.74
CA VAL A 559 -25.39 -16.50 23.89
C VAL A 559 -25.46 -17.38 25.14
N ALA A 560 -24.49 -18.27 25.34
CA ALA A 560 -24.46 -19.17 26.48
C ALA A 560 -24.39 -18.40 27.82
N ASP A 561 -23.57 -17.35 27.88
CA ASP A 561 -23.48 -16.45 29.03
C ASP A 561 -24.79 -15.71 29.27
N SER A 562 -25.40 -15.20 28.20
CA SER A 562 -26.68 -14.50 28.24
C SER A 562 -27.81 -15.39 28.76
N GLU A 563 -27.87 -16.65 28.32
CA GLU A 563 -28.83 -17.63 28.82
C GLU A 563 -28.61 -17.98 30.30
N ARG A 564 -27.34 -18.10 30.74
CA ARG A 564 -27.02 -18.31 32.17
C ARG A 564 -27.43 -17.10 33.01
N ALA A 565 -27.10 -15.89 32.57
CA ALA A 565 -27.48 -14.65 33.25
C ALA A 565 -29.00 -14.46 33.29
N MET A 566 -29.70 -14.76 32.19
CA MET A 566 -31.16 -14.75 32.12
C MET A 566 -31.78 -15.74 33.11
N LEU A 567 -31.27 -16.97 33.19
CA LEU A 567 -31.74 -17.97 34.16
C LEU A 567 -31.54 -17.49 35.61
N GLU A 568 -30.37 -16.95 35.93
CA GLU A 568 -30.09 -16.39 37.25
C GLU A 568 -30.99 -15.19 37.59
N ALA A 569 -31.26 -14.32 36.62
CA ALA A 569 -32.17 -13.20 36.77
C ALA A 569 -33.60 -13.68 37.00
N LEU A 570 -34.06 -14.68 36.25
CA LEU A 570 -35.36 -15.29 36.41
C LEU A 570 -35.48 -15.97 37.79
N GLU A 571 -34.47 -16.72 38.24
CA GLU A 571 -34.46 -17.32 39.58
C GLU A 571 -34.52 -16.26 40.71
N LYS A 572 -33.98 -15.07 40.48
CA LYS A 572 -34.05 -13.93 41.41
C LYS A 572 -35.41 -13.23 41.39
N GLN A 573 -35.99 -12.98 40.21
CA GLN A 573 -37.34 -12.41 40.07
C GLN A 573 -38.40 -13.25 40.80
N PHE A 574 -38.25 -14.58 40.73
CA PHE A 574 -39.16 -15.53 41.36
C PHE A 574 -38.64 -16.08 42.69
N PHE A 575 -37.65 -15.41 43.32
CA PHE A 575 -36.99 -15.92 44.53
C PHE A 575 -37.97 -16.25 45.66
N GLU A 576 -38.93 -15.36 45.95
CA GLU A 576 -39.94 -15.55 47.00
C GLU A 576 -40.83 -16.78 46.75
N VAL A 577 -41.12 -17.07 45.48
CA VAL A 577 -41.95 -18.20 45.06
C VAL A 577 -41.17 -19.52 45.06
N LEU A 578 -39.87 -19.46 44.76
CA LEU A 578 -38.97 -20.62 44.71
C LEU A 578 -38.42 -21.01 46.09
N ASN A 579 -38.34 -20.07 47.04
CA ASN A 579 -37.78 -20.31 48.37
C ASN A 579 -38.48 -21.45 49.15
N PRO A 580 -39.83 -21.58 49.14
CA PRO A 580 -40.52 -22.73 49.76
C PRO A 580 -40.13 -24.10 49.19
N LEU A 581 -39.66 -24.15 47.93
CA LEU A 581 -39.23 -25.37 47.26
C LEU A 581 -37.76 -25.73 47.56
N LYS A 582 -36.92 -24.73 47.89
CA LYS A 582 -35.50 -24.95 48.26
C LYS A 582 -35.33 -25.50 49.68
N ASP A 583 -36.32 -25.32 50.55
CA ASP A 583 -36.30 -25.64 51.99
C ASP A 583 -36.60 -27.14 52.30
N SER A 584 -36.53 -28.04 51.32
CA SER A 584 -36.81 -29.49 51.47
C SER A 584 -35.68 -30.29 52.15
N LYS A 585 -34.49 -29.69 52.33
CA LYS A 585 -33.41 -30.27 53.15
C LYS A 585 -33.46 -29.73 54.58
N ILE A 586 -33.82 -30.62 55.50
CA ILE A 586 -34.02 -30.38 56.93
C ILE A 586 -32.79 -29.72 57.58
N SER A 587 -32.90 -28.44 57.96
CA SER A 587 -32.08 -27.84 59.03
C SER A 587 -32.87 -27.87 60.33
N ALA A 588 -32.39 -28.63 61.32
CA ALA A 588 -33.05 -28.89 62.61
C ALA A 588 -33.39 -27.62 63.44
N LEU A 589 -32.81 -26.46 63.11
CA LEU A 589 -32.96 -25.21 63.86
C LEU A 589 -34.20 -24.36 63.51
N LYS A 590 -34.85 -24.56 62.35
CA LYS A 590 -36.09 -23.82 62.00
C LYS A 590 -37.39 -24.45 62.54
N TYR A 591 -37.30 -25.60 63.21
CA TYR A 591 -38.47 -26.35 63.69
C TYR A 591 -39.28 -25.58 64.76
N VAL A 592 -38.62 -24.66 65.49
CA VAL A 592 -39.25 -23.88 66.57
C VAL A 592 -40.08 -22.70 66.03
N GLN A 593 -39.75 -22.15 64.85
CA GLN A 593 -40.54 -21.07 64.21
C GLN A 593 -41.68 -21.59 63.32
N ARG A 594 -41.66 -22.86 62.88
CA ARG A 594 -42.72 -23.45 62.03
C ARG A 594 -43.97 -23.89 62.79
N LEU A 595 -43.97 -23.83 64.13
CA LEU A 595 -45.13 -24.22 64.95
C LEU A 595 -46.31 -23.23 64.88
N THR A 596 -46.12 -22.03 64.31
CA THR A 596 -47.16 -20.97 64.26
C THR A 596 -47.78 -20.72 62.88
N LYS A 597 -47.30 -21.33 61.78
CA LYS A 597 -47.94 -21.25 60.45
C LYS A 597 -48.08 -22.63 59.81
N LYS A 598 -49.09 -23.41 60.25
CA LYS A 598 -49.51 -24.66 59.61
C LYS A 598 -50.61 -24.37 58.58
N GLY A 599 -50.24 -24.21 57.30
CA GLY A 599 -51.16 -24.18 56.17
C GLY A 599 -50.72 -25.16 55.09
N THR A 600 -51.68 -25.72 54.35
CA THR A 600 -51.44 -26.55 53.15
C THR A 600 -50.75 -25.69 52.07
N TYR A 601 -49.69 -26.21 51.44
CA TYR A 601 -49.03 -25.51 50.33
C TYR A 601 -49.94 -25.48 49.10
N SER A 602 -50.17 -24.30 48.52
CA SER A 602 -50.89 -24.09 47.27
C SER A 602 -49.94 -23.58 46.20
N VAL A 603 -50.06 -24.06 44.97
CA VAL A 603 -49.21 -23.66 43.84
C VAL A 603 -49.54 -22.20 43.45
N PRO A 604 -48.60 -21.25 43.62
CA PRO A 604 -48.82 -19.86 43.20
C PRO A 604 -48.87 -19.74 41.68
N LYS A 605 -49.62 -18.77 41.15
CA LYS A 605 -49.71 -18.56 39.70
C LYS A 605 -48.35 -18.21 39.09
N GLU A 606 -47.58 -17.46 39.85
CA GLU A 606 -46.22 -17.01 39.55
C GLU A 606 -45.26 -18.19 39.36
N LEU A 607 -45.46 -19.30 40.08
CA LEU A 607 -44.63 -20.51 39.91
C LEU A 607 -44.88 -21.17 38.56
N GLY A 608 -46.14 -21.16 38.11
CA GLY A 608 -46.49 -21.64 36.77
C GLY A 608 -45.84 -20.76 35.70
N VAL A 609 -45.92 -19.43 35.82
CA VAL A 609 -45.23 -18.50 34.90
C VAL A 609 -43.74 -18.81 34.80
N PHE A 610 -43.06 -19.04 35.93
CA PHE A 610 -41.65 -19.43 35.95
C PHE A 610 -41.37 -20.74 35.20
N LEU A 611 -42.09 -21.82 35.53
CA LEU A 611 -41.90 -23.14 34.92
C LEU A 611 -42.24 -23.13 33.42
N ASN A 612 -43.29 -22.42 33.04
CA ASN A 612 -43.70 -22.24 31.64
C ASN A 612 -42.63 -21.50 30.85
N SER A 613 -42.03 -20.46 31.45
CA SER A 613 -40.94 -19.70 30.82
C SER A 613 -39.72 -20.58 30.60
N MET A 614 -39.28 -21.34 31.60
CA MET A 614 -38.17 -22.30 31.44
C MET A 614 -38.45 -23.35 30.36
N LYS A 615 -39.69 -23.88 30.32
CA LYS A 615 -40.10 -24.87 29.34
C LYS A 615 -40.13 -24.28 27.92
N ARG A 616 -40.63 -23.05 27.77
CA ARG A 616 -40.63 -22.31 26.50
C ARG A 616 -39.23 -22.07 25.96
N VAL A 617 -38.27 -21.73 26.83
CA VAL A 617 -36.85 -21.64 26.46
C VAL A 617 -36.36 -22.96 25.88
N LEU A 618 -36.59 -24.06 26.62
CA LEU A 618 -36.10 -25.39 26.25
C LEU A 618 -36.71 -25.94 24.96
N ASP A 619 -38.00 -25.72 24.72
CA ASP A 619 -38.72 -26.38 23.63
C ASP A 619 -38.82 -25.54 22.36
N LYS A 620 -38.85 -24.20 22.49
CA LYS A 620 -39.14 -23.29 21.38
C LYS A 620 -37.98 -22.34 21.10
N LEU A 621 -37.68 -21.43 22.02
CA LEU A 621 -36.80 -20.28 21.75
C LEU A 621 -35.35 -20.70 21.44
N ARG A 622 -34.85 -21.71 22.15
CA ARG A 622 -33.48 -22.19 21.96
C ARG A 622 -33.29 -22.95 20.64
N THR A 623 -34.31 -23.67 20.17
CA THR A 623 -34.21 -24.51 18.97
C THR A 623 -33.89 -23.70 17.72
N SER A 624 -34.41 -22.47 17.61
CA SER A 624 -34.07 -21.56 16.51
C SER A 624 -32.62 -21.09 16.58
N THR A 625 -32.11 -20.82 17.78
CA THR A 625 -30.72 -20.40 17.98
C THR A 625 -29.76 -21.56 17.68
N GLU A 626 -30.04 -22.76 18.16
CA GLU A 626 -29.23 -23.97 17.90
C GLU A 626 -29.16 -24.29 16.40
N ALA A 627 -30.29 -24.21 15.69
CA ALA A 627 -30.33 -24.42 14.23
C ALA A 627 -29.44 -23.41 13.46
N ARG A 628 -29.35 -22.16 13.93
CA ARG A 628 -28.50 -21.13 13.33
C ARG A 628 -27.01 -21.44 13.52
N PHE A 629 -26.61 -21.84 14.72
CA PHE A 629 -25.22 -22.25 14.96
C PHE A 629 -24.87 -23.53 14.21
N GLU A 630 -25.82 -24.44 14.00
CA GLU A 630 -25.64 -25.63 13.15
C GLU A 630 -25.42 -25.25 11.68
N GLU A 631 -26.18 -24.28 11.15
CA GLU A 631 -25.92 -23.69 9.83
C GLU A 631 -24.52 -23.09 9.76
N TRP A 632 -24.13 -22.29 10.75
CA TRP A 632 -22.81 -21.66 10.79
C TRP A 632 -21.67 -22.67 10.93
N ASN A 633 -21.92 -23.81 11.59
CA ASN A 633 -20.94 -24.90 11.70
C ASN A 633 -20.61 -25.52 10.34
N SER A 634 -21.52 -25.45 9.37
CA SER A 634 -21.27 -25.94 8.01
C SER A 634 -20.16 -25.16 7.29
N TYR A 635 -19.92 -23.90 7.67
CA TYR A 635 -18.89 -23.04 7.10
C TYR A 635 -17.48 -23.29 7.70
N LEU A 636 -17.38 -23.97 8.84
CA LEU A 636 -16.11 -24.27 9.50
C LEU A 636 -15.39 -25.46 8.86
N SER A 637 -14.05 -25.47 8.92
CA SER A 637 -13.24 -26.64 8.55
C SER A 637 -13.34 -27.76 9.60
N ASP A 638 -13.15 -29.02 9.19
CA ASP A 638 -13.40 -30.21 10.02
C ASP A 638 -12.64 -30.24 11.37
N GLU A 639 -11.47 -29.58 11.47
CA GLU A 639 -10.73 -29.47 12.74
C GLU A 639 -11.39 -28.52 13.75
N LYS A 640 -12.08 -27.46 13.27
CA LYS A 640 -12.76 -26.46 14.12
C LYS A 640 -14.24 -26.77 14.35
N LYS A 641 -14.84 -27.67 13.56
CA LYS A 641 -16.26 -28.09 13.71
C LYS A 641 -16.60 -28.69 15.07
N ARG A 642 -15.63 -29.26 15.79
CA ARG A 642 -15.88 -29.92 17.09
C ARG A 642 -16.19 -28.94 18.23
N VAL A 643 -15.81 -27.66 18.11
CA VAL A 643 -15.92 -26.69 19.22
C VAL A 643 -17.27 -25.98 19.25
N LEU A 644 -17.89 -25.75 18.08
CA LEU A 644 -19.13 -25.00 17.96
C LEU A 644 -20.33 -25.86 18.38
N GLY A 645 -21.09 -25.42 19.38
CA GLY A 645 -22.27 -26.10 19.94
C GLY A 645 -22.04 -26.74 21.32
N GLU A 646 -20.79 -26.86 21.78
CA GLU A 646 -20.48 -27.44 23.09
C GLU A 646 -20.98 -26.55 24.24
N GLN A 647 -20.83 -25.22 24.12
CA GLN A 647 -21.25 -24.27 25.14
C GLN A 647 -22.77 -24.22 25.24
N LEU A 648 -23.45 -24.19 24.09
CA LEU A 648 -24.92 -24.30 24.06
C LEU A 648 -25.36 -25.63 24.67
N SER A 649 -24.73 -26.75 24.32
CA SER A 649 -25.10 -28.05 24.89
C SER A 649 -24.96 -28.09 26.42
N GLN A 650 -23.91 -27.49 26.97
CA GLN A 650 -23.72 -27.39 28.43
C GLN A 650 -24.84 -26.59 29.10
N VAL A 651 -25.24 -25.46 28.53
CA VAL A 651 -26.33 -24.65 29.08
C VAL A 651 -27.68 -25.37 28.92
N THR A 652 -27.90 -26.13 27.85
CA THR A 652 -29.09 -26.99 27.68
C THR A 652 -29.19 -28.01 28.83
N VAL A 653 -28.08 -28.66 29.18
CA VAL A 653 -28.03 -29.61 30.29
C VAL A 653 -28.32 -28.92 31.62
N LEU A 654 -27.77 -27.73 31.84
CA LEU A 654 -28.02 -26.92 33.04
C LEU A 654 -29.52 -26.56 33.18
N LEU A 655 -30.14 -26.03 32.12
CA LEU A 655 -31.56 -25.66 32.12
C LEU A 655 -32.46 -26.87 32.37
N LYS A 656 -32.21 -28.00 31.68
CA LYS A 656 -32.95 -29.25 31.89
C LYS A 656 -32.81 -29.78 33.33
N SER A 657 -31.60 -29.69 33.90
CA SER A 657 -31.31 -30.09 35.28
C SER A 657 -32.08 -29.22 36.28
N LYS A 658 -32.04 -27.89 36.11
CA LYS A 658 -32.76 -26.94 36.95
C LYS A 658 -34.27 -27.12 36.86
N PHE A 659 -34.81 -27.25 35.65
CA PHE A 659 -36.24 -27.51 35.43
C PHE A 659 -36.69 -28.81 36.12
N ARG A 660 -35.91 -29.90 35.98
CA ARG A 660 -36.17 -31.17 36.68
C ARG A 660 -36.11 -31.01 38.20
N SER A 661 -35.14 -30.25 38.72
CA SER A 661 -35.02 -30.01 40.17
C SER A 661 -36.21 -29.26 40.72
N TYR A 662 -36.72 -28.24 40.01
CA TYR A 662 -37.87 -27.46 40.47
C TYR A 662 -39.18 -28.24 40.38
N THR A 663 -39.40 -28.99 39.30
CA THR A 663 -40.57 -29.86 39.16
C THR A 663 -40.58 -30.97 40.21
N GLN A 664 -39.43 -31.59 40.48
CA GLN A 664 -39.29 -32.59 41.55
C GLN A 664 -39.56 -31.98 42.94
N ALA A 665 -38.99 -30.81 43.24
CA ALA A 665 -39.22 -30.14 44.53
C ALA A 665 -40.69 -29.74 44.71
N LEU A 666 -41.39 -29.36 43.64
CA LEU A 666 -42.83 -29.09 43.65
C LEU A 666 -43.64 -30.36 43.96
N VAL A 667 -43.33 -31.48 43.31
CA VAL A 667 -43.95 -32.79 43.59
C VAL A 667 -43.76 -33.17 45.06
N GLU A 668 -42.54 -33.08 45.58
CA GLU A 668 -42.23 -33.36 46.98
C GLU A 668 -43.04 -32.47 47.93
N LYS A 669 -43.16 -31.17 47.61
CA LYS A 669 -43.92 -30.22 48.42
C LYS A 669 -45.42 -30.50 48.42
N LEU A 670 -45.98 -30.90 47.29
CA LEU A 670 -47.39 -31.29 47.18
C LEU A 670 -47.66 -32.63 47.87
N ALA A 671 -46.74 -33.60 47.77
CA ALA A 671 -46.82 -34.85 48.52
C ALA A 671 -46.70 -34.63 50.03
N GLU A 672 -45.90 -33.66 50.48
CA GLU A 672 -45.83 -33.26 51.90
C GLU A 672 -47.19 -32.82 52.46
N ASN A 673 -48.05 -32.16 51.65
CA ASN A 673 -49.39 -31.77 52.10
C ASN A 673 -50.22 -32.96 52.56
N VAL A 674 -50.17 -34.06 51.78
CA VAL A 674 -50.82 -35.34 52.09
C VAL A 674 -50.21 -35.95 53.36
N LYS A 675 -48.88 -35.87 53.50
CA LYS A 675 -48.15 -36.35 54.69
C LYS A 675 -48.37 -35.49 55.94
N MET A 676 -48.80 -34.24 55.84
CA MET A 676 -49.08 -33.40 57.01
C MET A 676 -50.47 -33.69 57.61
N GLN A 677 -51.43 -34.10 56.79
CA GLN A 677 -52.78 -34.39 57.23
C GLN A 677 -52.95 -35.87 57.62
N ARG A 678 -53.12 -36.15 58.92
CA ARG A 678 -53.19 -37.54 59.44
C ARG A 678 -54.26 -38.40 58.76
N HIS A 679 -55.40 -37.84 58.39
CA HIS A 679 -56.50 -38.60 57.77
C HIS A 679 -56.28 -38.87 56.27
N MET A 680 -55.37 -38.15 55.62
CA MET A 680 -55.00 -38.34 54.21
C MET A 680 -53.78 -39.26 54.03
N LYS A 681 -53.10 -39.63 55.12
CA LYS A 681 -51.95 -40.54 55.07
C LYS A 681 -52.41 -41.92 54.66
N MET A 682 -51.83 -42.43 53.58
CA MET A 682 -52.11 -43.77 53.09
C MET A 682 -51.86 -44.84 54.18
N LYS A 683 -50.84 -44.66 55.03
CA LYS A 683 -50.62 -45.50 56.23
C LYS A 683 -51.84 -45.58 57.16
N ASN A 684 -52.51 -44.47 57.43
CA ASN A 684 -53.62 -44.43 58.37
C ASN A 684 -54.91 -44.91 57.71
N ILE A 685 -55.09 -44.58 56.43
CA ILE A 685 -56.19 -45.10 55.61
C ILE A 685 -56.11 -46.64 55.56
N ILE A 686 -54.91 -47.20 55.36
CA ILE A 686 -54.66 -48.65 55.26
C ILE A 686 -54.66 -49.35 56.63
N HIS A 687 -54.03 -48.77 57.65
CA HIS A 687 -53.91 -49.39 58.98
C HIS A 687 -55.28 -49.65 59.65
N ASP A 688 -56.29 -48.84 59.31
CA ASP A 688 -57.63 -48.94 59.86
C ASP A 688 -58.58 -49.84 59.02
N LEU A 689 -58.06 -50.56 58.01
CA LEU A 689 -58.80 -51.53 57.21
C LEU A 689 -58.84 -52.90 57.92
N LYS A 690 -60.06 -53.45 58.07
CA LYS A 690 -60.31 -54.80 58.63
C LYS A 690 -60.61 -55.78 57.49
N GLU A 691 -60.52 -57.09 57.75
CA GLU A 691 -60.89 -58.14 56.77
C GLU A 691 -62.33 -58.03 56.23
N THR A 692 -63.22 -57.34 56.97
CA THR A 692 -64.62 -57.13 56.60
C THR A 692 -64.86 -55.84 55.81
N THR A 693 -63.82 -55.06 55.50
CA THR A 693 -63.99 -53.75 54.84
C THR A 693 -64.41 -53.94 53.38
N THR A 694 -65.55 -53.36 53.02
CA THR A 694 -66.12 -53.43 51.66
C THR A 694 -65.60 -52.28 50.80
N GLU A 695 -65.68 -52.41 49.47
CA GLU A 695 -65.26 -51.35 48.53
C GLU A 695 -65.81 -49.94 48.85
N PRO A 696 -67.11 -49.74 49.17
CA PRO A 696 -67.63 -48.42 49.51
C PRO A 696 -67.00 -47.82 50.78
N ASP A 697 -66.63 -48.65 51.76
CA ASP A 697 -65.97 -48.18 52.99
C ASP A 697 -64.56 -47.63 52.72
N VAL A 698 -63.84 -48.22 51.76
CA VAL A 698 -62.52 -47.74 51.33
C VAL A 698 -62.66 -46.43 50.56
N ARG A 699 -63.66 -46.35 49.68
CA ARG A 699 -63.95 -45.16 48.87
C ARG A 699 -64.33 -43.95 49.73
N ASP A 700 -65.21 -44.14 50.72
CA ASP A 700 -65.59 -43.07 51.68
C ASP A 700 -64.38 -42.55 52.46
N ARG A 701 -63.46 -43.43 52.85
CA ARG A 701 -62.23 -43.05 53.58
C ARG A 701 -61.19 -42.36 52.69
N MET A 702 -61.17 -42.68 51.40
CA MET A 702 -60.30 -42.02 50.42
C MET A 702 -60.89 -40.71 49.88
N GLN A 703 -62.14 -40.36 50.22
CA GLN A 703 -62.81 -39.16 49.70
C GLN A 703 -62.02 -37.87 50.00
N SER A 704 -61.45 -37.71 51.21
CA SER A 704 -60.62 -36.54 51.52
C SER A 704 -59.32 -36.47 50.72
N LEU A 705 -58.78 -37.62 50.30
CA LEU A 705 -57.63 -37.69 49.39
C LEU A 705 -58.04 -37.33 47.97
N LYS A 706 -59.20 -37.82 47.52
CA LYS A 706 -59.81 -37.49 46.22
C LYS A 706 -60.07 -35.99 46.10
N ASP A 707 -60.78 -35.40 47.06
CA ASP A 707 -61.10 -33.95 47.04
C ASP A 707 -59.83 -33.08 47.00
N PHE A 708 -58.75 -33.54 47.67
CA PHE A 708 -57.45 -32.89 47.59
C PHE A 708 -56.78 -33.05 46.22
N ALA A 709 -56.80 -34.26 45.66
CA ALA A 709 -56.23 -34.56 44.36
C ALA A 709 -56.93 -33.73 43.27
N ASP A 710 -58.26 -33.77 43.21
CA ASP A 710 -59.09 -33.02 42.27
C ASP A 710 -58.77 -31.52 42.35
N LYS A 711 -58.80 -30.94 43.57
CA LYS A 711 -58.50 -29.51 43.76
C LYS A 711 -57.07 -29.14 43.39
N THR A 712 -56.11 -30.02 43.65
CA THR A 712 -54.69 -29.77 43.31
C THR A 712 -54.49 -29.87 41.80
N MET A 713 -55.11 -30.84 41.13
CA MET A 713 -55.04 -31.01 39.67
C MET A 713 -55.73 -29.87 38.94
N GLU A 714 -56.91 -29.43 39.38
CA GLU A 714 -57.58 -28.24 38.84
C GLU A 714 -56.70 -27.00 38.95
N GLN A 715 -56.05 -26.80 40.10
CA GLN A 715 -55.10 -25.70 40.29
C GLN A 715 -53.91 -25.84 39.34
N LEU A 716 -53.25 -27.00 39.29
CA LEU A 716 -52.08 -27.24 38.43
C LEU A 716 -52.42 -27.04 36.95
N HIS A 717 -53.57 -27.54 36.49
CA HIS A 717 -54.05 -27.41 35.12
C HIS A 717 -54.27 -25.95 34.71
N CYS A 718 -54.66 -25.08 35.66
CA CYS A 718 -54.82 -23.66 35.39
C CYS A 718 -53.50 -22.89 35.27
N VAL A 719 -52.38 -23.42 35.75
CA VAL A 719 -51.10 -22.67 35.80
C VAL A 719 -49.98 -23.26 34.95
N LEU A 720 -50.07 -24.54 34.58
CA LEU A 720 -49.00 -25.28 33.93
C LEU A 720 -49.40 -25.74 32.52
N PRO A 721 -48.42 -25.98 31.63
CA PRO A 721 -48.67 -26.54 30.31
C PRO A 721 -48.96 -28.03 30.46
N VAL A 722 -49.67 -28.60 29.48
CA VAL A 722 -50.16 -29.99 29.53
C VAL A 722 -49.05 -30.99 29.89
N ASP A 723 -47.88 -30.92 29.25
CA ASP A 723 -46.75 -31.82 29.50
C ASP A 723 -46.24 -31.78 30.95
N VAL A 724 -46.15 -30.58 31.52
CA VAL A 724 -45.62 -30.37 32.89
C VAL A 724 -46.69 -30.70 33.94
N PHE A 725 -47.95 -30.40 33.64
CA PHE A 725 -49.10 -30.83 34.43
C PHE A 725 -49.11 -32.35 34.56
N VAL A 726 -49.05 -33.08 33.44
CA VAL A 726 -49.00 -34.55 33.43
C VAL A 726 -47.80 -35.08 34.21
N LEU A 727 -46.62 -34.47 34.02
CA LEU A 727 -45.41 -34.85 34.74
C LEU A 727 -45.56 -34.71 36.27
N ILE A 728 -46.13 -33.60 36.74
CA ILE A 728 -46.32 -33.35 38.17
C ILE A 728 -47.41 -34.26 38.75
N CYS A 729 -48.53 -34.45 38.05
CA CYS A 729 -49.57 -35.37 38.50
C CYS A 729 -49.05 -36.81 38.62
N LYS A 730 -48.30 -37.30 37.62
CA LYS A 730 -47.61 -38.59 37.69
C LYS A 730 -46.60 -38.65 38.84
N GLY A 731 -45.89 -37.57 39.12
CA GLY A 731 -44.96 -37.49 40.26
C GLY A 731 -45.67 -37.58 41.62
N ILE A 732 -46.82 -36.92 41.78
CA ILE A 732 -47.63 -37.01 43.01
C ILE A 732 -48.16 -38.43 43.16
N TRP A 733 -48.70 -39.01 42.09
CA TRP A 733 -49.17 -40.39 42.03
C TRP A 733 -48.06 -41.37 42.40
N ASP A 734 -46.85 -41.20 41.85
CA ASP A 734 -45.69 -42.03 42.19
C ASP A 734 -45.27 -41.89 43.66
N SER A 735 -45.30 -40.67 44.22
CA SER A 735 -44.96 -40.47 45.63
C SER A 735 -45.95 -41.17 46.56
N MET A 736 -47.24 -41.15 46.23
CA MET A 736 -48.26 -41.89 46.96
C MET A 736 -48.07 -43.41 46.82
N GLY A 737 -47.73 -43.90 45.63
CA GLY A 737 -47.39 -45.30 45.41
C GLY A 737 -46.18 -45.75 46.23
N GLN A 738 -45.09 -44.97 46.24
CA GLN A 738 -43.90 -45.26 47.05
C GLN A 738 -44.22 -45.30 48.56
N ASP A 739 -45.08 -44.41 49.05
CA ASP A 739 -45.53 -44.44 50.44
C ASP A 739 -46.25 -45.76 50.77
N VAL A 740 -47.01 -46.35 49.83
CA VAL A 740 -47.65 -47.66 49.99
C VAL A 740 -46.64 -48.81 49.94
N ILE A 741 -45.66 -48.78 49.04
CA ILE A 741 -44.59 -49.81 48.97
C ILE A 741 -43.80 -49.83 50.29
N LEU A 742 -43.47 -48.66 50.83
CA LEU A 742 -42.75 -48.54 52.09
C LEU A 742 -43.53 -49.18 53.26
N LEU A 743 -44.87 -49.14 53.21
CA LEU A 743 -45.72 -49.79 54.20
C LEU A 743 -45.74 -51.31 54.06
N LEU A 744 -45.73 -51.82 52.83
CA LEU A 744 -45.68 -53.26 52.54
C LEU A 744 -44.33 -53.90 52.92
N THR A 745 -43.25 -53.14 52.87
CA THR A 745 -41.88 -53.61 53.13
C THR A 745 -41.48 -53.57 54.61
N ASP A 746 -42.22 -52.85 55.46
CA ASP A 746 -42.01 -52.83 56.92
C ASP A 746 -42.50 -54.17 57.53
N LYS A 747 -41.59 -54.93 58.16
CA LYS A 747 -41.75 -56.36 58.54
C LYS A 747 -42.82 -56.66 59.63
N LYS A 748 -43.72 -55.72 59.92
CA LYS A 748 -44.69 -55.78 61.02
C LYS A 748 -46.13 -56.03 60.58
N TYR A 749 -46.39 -56.28 59.30
CA TYR A 749 -47.75 -56.21 58.74
C TYR A 749 -48.24 -57.54 58.16
N ASN A 750 -49.47 -57.92 58.55
CA ASN A 750 -50.08 -59.23 58.35
C ASN A 750 -50.74 -59.39 56.97
N ALA A 751 -50.84 -60.65 56.49
CA ALA A 751 -51.55 -61.05 55.27
C ALA A 751 -53.05 -60.67 55.21
N THR A 752 -53.61 -60.13 56.30
CA THR A 752 -55.03 -59.75 56.44
C THR A 752 -55.42 -58.45 55.72
N TRP A 753 -54.47 -57.71 55.13
CA TRP A 753 -54.71 -56.40 54.51
C TRP A 753 -54.73 -56.39 52.98
N HIS A 754 -54.41 -57.51 52.33
CA HIS A 754 -54.25 -57.54 50.87
C HIS A 754 -55.51 -57.11 50.10
N LYS A 755 -56.72 -57.50 50.55
CA LYS A 755 -57.96 -57.14 49.86
C LYS A 755 -58.30 -55.65 49.94
N GLY A 756 -58.23 -55.06 51.13
CA GLY A 756 -58.48 -53.62 51.32
C GLY A 756 -57.40 -52.75 50.66
N LEU A 757 -56.15 -53.22 50.64
CA LEU A 757 -55.06 -52.56 49.94
C LEU A 757 -55.22 -52.61 48.41
N THR A 758 -55.66 -53.75 47.86
CA THR A 758 -55.95 -53.88 46.42
C THR A 758 -57.00 -52.87 45.98
N ILE A 759 -58.07 -52.74 46.77
CA ILE A 759 -59.14 -51.76 46.53
C ILE A 759 -58.61 -50.32 46.68
N ALA A 760 -57.77 -50.04 47.68
CA ALA A 760 -57.23 -48.69 47.85
C ALA A 760 -56.29 -48.27 46.72
N VAL A 761 -55.52 -49.20 46.15
CA VAL A 761 -54.67 -48.93 44.97
C VAL A 761 -55.53 -48.73 43.72
N SER A 762 -56.58 -49.53 43.51
CA SER A 762 -57.48 -49.32 42.36
C SER A 762 -58.23 -47.99 42.43
N VAL A 763 -58.70 -47.59 43.62
CA VAL A 763 -59.33 -46.27 43.83
C VAL A 763 -58.33 -45.13 43.61
N LEU A 764 -57.06 -45.32 43.96
CA LEU A 764 -56.02 -44.32 43.70
C LEU A 764 -55.72 -44.16 42.21
N ASP A 765 -55.69 -45.28 41.47
CA ASP A 765 -55.55 -45.27 40.02
C ASP A 765 -56.74 -44.57 39.35
N GLU A 766 -57.98 -44.90 39.75
CA GLU A 766 -59.20 -44.22 39.30
C GLU A 766 -59.14 -42.70 39.55
N ILE A 767 -58.72 -42.26 40.74
CA ILE A 767 -58.65 -40.82 41.07
C ILE A 767 -57.73 -40.08 40.10
N PHE A 768 -56.53 -40.60 39.82
CA PHE A 768 -55.58 -39.90 38.95
C PHE A 768 -55.91 -40.08 37.46
N GLU A 769 -56.30 -41.27 37.01
CA GLU A 769 -56.65 -41.52 35.62
C GLU A 769 -57.92 -40.76 35.21
N ASP A 770 -59.01 -40.85 35.99
CA ASP A 770 -60.28 -40.20 35.66
C ASP A 770 -60.15 -38.68 35.67
N GLU A 771 -59.45 -38.14 36.68
CA GLU A 771 -59.31 -36.69 36.84
C GLU A 771 -58.37 -36.07 35.79
N MET A 772 -57.26 -36.75 35.47
CA MET A 772 -56.39 -36.31 34.39
C MET A 772 -57.09 -36.42 33.04
N GLN A 773 -57.87 -37.48 32.78
CA GLN A 773 -58.67 -37.58 31.56
C GLN A 773 -59.75 -36.50 31.48
N ARG A 774 -60.42 -36.21 32.60
CA ARG A 774 -61.45 -35.16 32.71
C ARG A 774 -60.89 -33.79 32.35
N LEU A 775 -59.72 -33.44 32.88
CA LEU A 775 -59.09 -32.14 32.66
C LEU A 775 -58.45 -32.01 31.27
N LEU A 776 -57.89 -33.10 30.73
CA LEU A 776 -57.18 -33.08 29.43
C LEU A 776 -58.11 -33.24 28.21
N GLY A 777 -59.30 -33.84 28.36
CA GLY A 777 -60.28 -33.99 27.28
C GLY A 777 -59.73 -34.67 26.03
N ASP A 778 -59.99 -34.12 24.83
CA ASP A 778 -59.54 -34.67 23.54
C ASP A 778 -58.01 -34.61 23.32
N SER A 779 -57.25 -33.87 24.14
CA SER A 779 -55.79 -33.76 24.03
C SER A 779 -55.03 -35.03 24.46
N VAL A 780 -55.73 -36.00 25.03
CA VAL A 780 -55.20 -37.28 25.53
C VAL A 780 -54.73 -38.22 24.42
N LYS A 781 -55.21 -38.08 23.17
CA LYS A 781 -54.97 -39.04 22.08
C LYS A 781 -53.50 -39.25 21.66
N GLY A 782 -52.56 -38.47 22.18
CA GLY A 782 -51.12 -38.62 21.93
C GLY A 782 -50.24 -38.81 23.18
N MET A 783 -50.80 -38.76 24.40
CA MET A 783 -50.05 -38.95 25.64
C MET A 783 -50.48 -40.25 26.30
N GLU A 784 -49.56 -41.21 26.38
CA GLU A 784 -49.76 -42.40 27.18
C GLU A 784 -49.85 -42.02 28.67
N LEU A 785 -51.06 -42.05 29.22
CA LEU A 785 -51.36 -41.94 30.65
C LEU A 785 -50.94 -43.23 31.39
N GLU A 786 -49.75 -43.75 31.10
CA GLU A 786 -49.21 -44.90 31.81
C GLU A 786 -49.01 -44.60 33.30
N ALA A 787 -49.41 -45.58 34.12
CA ALA A 787 -49.24 -45.56 35.56
C ALA A 787 -47.74 -45.45 35.95
N PRO A 788 -47.41 -44.69 37.01
CA PRO A 788 -46.03 -44.54 37.47
C PRO A 788 -45.38 -45.85 37.92
N ARG A 789 -44.04 -45.86 37.97
CA ARG A 789 -43.24 -47.07 38.25
C ARG A 789 -43.59 -47.71 39.59
N SER A 790 -43.79 -46.91 40.64
CA SER A 790 -44.17 -47.43 41.96
C SER A 790 -45.54 -48.11 41.94
N ILE A 791 -46.47 -47.64 41.12
CA ILE A 791 -47.81 -48.22 41.00
C ILE A 791 -47.75 -49.55 40.23
N VAL A 792 -46.95 -49.61 39.17
CA VAL A 792 -46.69 -50.87 38.45
C VAL A 792 -46.02 -51.90 39.36
N GLU A 793 -45.05 -51.47 40.18
CA GLU A 793 -44.39 -52.32 41.18
C GLU A 793 -45.37 -52.80 42.26
N LEU A 794 -46.23 -51.91 42.78
CA LEU A 794 -47.31 -52.26 43.71
C LEU A 794 -48.25 -53.31 43.13
N ARG A 795 -48.69 -53.14 41.89
CA ARG A 795 -49.54 -54.09 41.17
C ARG A 795 -48.90 -55.48 41.08
N SER A 796 -47.57 -55.55 41.01
CA SER A 796 -46.82 -56.82 40.98
C SER A 796 -46.63 -57.46 42.36
N MET A 797 -46.65 -56.68 43.45
CA MET A 797 -46.50 -57.16 44.83
C MET A 797 -47.81 -57.64 45.47
N ILE A 798 -48.96 -57.23 44.92
CA ILE A 798 -50.28 -57.62 45.41
C ILE A 798 -50.70 -58.94 44.72
N PRO A 799 -51.01 -60.02 45.47
CA PRO A 799 -51.49 -61.25 44.87
C PRO A 799 -52.85 -61.03 44.21
N VAL A 800 -52.96 -61.35 42.92
CA VAL A 800 -54.24 -61.39 42.20
C VAL A 800 -55.09 -62.50 42.81
N ASP A 801 -56.22 -62.14 43.42
CA ASP A 801 -57.22 -63.09 43.92
C ASP A 801 -57.86 -63.76 42.70
N ASN A 802 -57.22 -64.80 42.17
CA ASN A 802 -57.74 -65.61 41.08
C ASN A 802 -58.85 -66.52 41.65
N LYS A 803 -60.03 -65.95 41.90
CA LYS A 803 -61.26 -66.71 42.12
C LYS A 803 -62.08 -66.68 40.83
N GLY A 804 -62.21 -67.87 40.25
CA GLY A 804 -62.76 -68.12 38.93
C GLY A 804 -64.23 -67.76 38.75
N TYR A 805 -64.57 -67.67 37.46
CA TYR A 805 -65.83 -68.20 36.94
C TYR A 805 -65.77 -69.73 36.91
#